data_AF-A0A915D5B5-F1
#
_entry.id   AF-A0A915D5B5-F1
#
_cell.length_a   1.000
_cell.length_b   1.000
_cell.length_c   1.000
_cell.angle_alpha   90.00
_cell.angle_beta   90.00
_cell.angle_gamma   90.00
#
_symmetry.space_group_name_H-M   'P 1'
#
loop_
_entity.id
_entity.type
_entity.pdbx_description
1 polymer ?
#
loop_
_entity_poly.entity_id
_entity_poly.type
_entity_poly.pdbx_seq_one_letter_code
_entity_poly.pdbx_strand_id
1 'polypeptide(L)'
;MNLSVTTPYNADFDGDEMNLHLPQSLETRAEIGELAMAHRQLITPQANKPVMGIVQDTLTAVRMMTKRDVFIELHRLMDLFMHLPTWNGRIPKPAILRPKPLWTGKQMFTMIIPGSVNCERTHSTHPDDEDTGPYKWISPGDTKVLIANGELISGIICSKTVGRSSGNLLHVVALELGHEVAASFYSHIQTVVNAWLLAEGFTIGIADTIADSSTYKDIQETIHRAKEEVVAVIEKAHNDELEATAGNSLRQTFENNVNRILNDARDRTGSSAQKSLSEFNNFKSMVVAGSKGSKINISQVIACVGQQNVEGKRIPYGFRHRTLPHFIKDDYGPESRGFVENSYLAGLTPSEFFFHAMRRLIKAMESVMISYDGTVRTATGQLIQLRYGEDGLDGMWVEDQVIPIMKPTNQLFEREFKLDLSSEKQLQKLYSEKVIREINDSAEACLIVDSEWQQLQEDRQLLRKIFPRPNVKIYLPCNLRRLIWNAQKIFHIELRKPVDLNPLKVIEGVKLLSEKLIIVNGYDEISKEAQYNATLLMNILLRSVLSSKQVAMNHRLSEEALEWLLGEVEVRFNQAIGQPGEMVGALSAQSLGEPATQMTLNTFHYAGVSAKNVTLGVPRLKEIINVSKNPKTPSLTGAAAKDAEKAKDILCKLEHTALRKITSNTAIYYDPDPMNTNQAGKESEEQIDKMEDDVFLRCIETNLLSDLTLQGVDSISKVYMHKPITDDKKRVRVTQDGGIQMVPEWILETDGTALLEVLSEPAVDPVRTYSNDICEIFAVLVLKLQEKQLSGK
;
A
#
# COMPACT_ATOMS: atom_id res chain seq x y z
N MET A 1 20.80 14.56 20.70
CA MET A 1 19.80 14.72 19.63
C MET A 1 18.40 14.62 20.23
N ASN A 2 17.37 15.18 19.61
CA ASN A 2 15.97 14.94 20.00
C ASN A 2 15.50 13.53 19.57
N LEU A 3 14.68 12.84 20.38
CA LEU A 3 14.23 11.47 20.12
C LEU A 3 13.44 11.29 18.80
N SER A 4 12.69 12.30 18.35
CA SER A 4 11.94 12.20 17.08
C SER A 4 12.83 12.27 15.83
N VAL A 5 14.10 12.68 15.99
CA VAL A 5 15.08 12.85 14.92
C VAL A 5 15.94 11.58 14.73
N THR A 6 15.92 10.62 15.66
CA THR A 6 16.65 9.34 15.48
C THR A 6 16.13 8.53 14.29
N THR A 7 14.84 8.68 13.98
CA THR A 7 14.17 7.92 12.92
C THR A 7 14.68 8.25 11.50
N PRO A 8 14.79 9.52 11.05
CA PRO A 8 15.41 9.84 9.76
C PRO A 8 16.90 9.47 9.67
N TYR A 9 17.65 9.53 10.77
CA TYR A 9 19.04 9.08 10.78
C TYR A 9 19.19 7.55 10.83
N ASN A 10 18.09 6.81 11.10
CA ASN A 10 18.09 5.38 11.42
C ASN A 10 19.18 5.03 12.45
N ALA A 11 19.30 5.87 13.47
CA ALA A 11 20.27 5.74 14.55
C ALA A 11 19.59 5.28 15.84
N ASP A 12 20.32 4.57 16.67
CA ASP A 12 19.95 4.35 18.07
C ASP A 12 21.03 4.90 19.02
N PHE A 13 21.11 4.37 20.24
CA PHE A 13 22.01 4.86 21.28
C PHE A 13 22.78 3.71 21.95
N ASP A 14 23.00 2.59 21.25
CA ASP A 14 23.78 1.45 21.77
C ASP A 14 25.30 1.58 21.54
N GLY A 15 25.71 2.48 20.64
CA GLY A 15 27.10 2.76 20.30
C GLY A 15 27.32 3.61 19.04
N ASP A 16 26.26 4.00 18.35
CA ASP A 16 26.31 4.77 17.09
C ASP A 16 27.16 6.06 17.18
N GLU A 17 28.06 6.22 16.20
CA GLU A 17 28.88 7.42 16.02
C GLU A 17 28.30 8.32 14.92
N MET A 18 28.26 9.64 15.17
CA MET A 18 27.77 10.63 14.21
C MET A 18 28.80 11.72 13.93
N ASN A 19 29.05 11.97 12.64
CA ASN A 19 29.94 13.04 12.20
C ASN A 19 29.23 14.40 12.22
N LEU A 20 29.90 15.43 12.76
CA LEU A 20 29.43 16.82 12.75
C LEU A 20 30.35 17.66 11.85
N HIS A 21 29.75 18.35 10.88
CA HIS A 21 30.45 19.26 9.97
C HIS A 21 30.00 20.70 10.24
N LEU A 22 30.96 21.60 10.50
CA LEU A 22 30.69 23.02 10.78
C LEU A 22 30.87 23.86 9.50
N PRO A 23 29.82 24.48 8.93
CA PRO A 23 29.97 25.38 7.79
C PRO A 23 30.84 26.59 8.16
N GLN A 24 31.86 26.86 7.35
CA GLN A 24 32.84 27.94 7.58
C GLN A 24 32.43 29.27 6.91
N SER A 25 31.75 29.21 5.77
CA SER A 25 31.25 30.39 5.06
C SER A 25 29.85 30.79 5.57
N LEU A 26 29.54 32.08 5.50
CA LEU A 26 28.19 32.57 5.79
C LEU A 26 27.15 32.08 4.77
N GLU A 27 27.58 31.89 3.52
CA GLU A 27 26.75 31.37 2.43
C GLU A 27 26.31 29.92 2.68
N THR A 28 27.25 28.99 2.92
CA THR A 28 26.90 27.59 3.24
C THR A 28 26.18 27.46 4.58
N ARG A 29 26.41 28.39 5.53
CA ARG A 29 25.61 28.46 6.75
C ARG A 29 24.16 28.87 6.46
N ALA A 30 23.92 29.79 5.53
CA ALA A 30 22.57 30.17 5.10
C ALA A 30 21.90 29.06 4.29
N GLU A 31 22.64 28.40 3.38
CA GLU A 31 22.20 27.24 2.62
C GLU A 31 21.70 26.10 3.53
N ILE A 32 22.51 25.71 4.52
CA ILE A 32 22.11 24.70 5.52
C ILE A 32 20.94 25.19 6.36
N GLY A 33 20.92 26.49 6.72
CA GLY A 33 19.84 27.13 7.48
C GLY A 33 18.48 27.13 6.78
N GLU A 34 18.45 27.38 5.48
CA GLU A 34 17.20 27.49 4.71
C GLU A 34 16.78 26.18 4.02
N LEU A 35 17.69 25.26 3.74
CA LEU A 35 17.38 24.01 3.02
C LEU A 35 17.46 22.77 3.93
N ALA A 36 18.57 22.61 4.65
CA ALA A 36 18.90 21.35 5.33
C ALA A 36 18.53 21.31 6.83
N MET A 37 17.89 22.36 7.37
CA MET A 37 17.46 22.37 8.77
C MET A 37 16.45 21.24 9.06
N ALA A 38 16.67 20.54 10.17
CA ALA A 38 15.88 19.37 10.57
C ALA A 38 14.36 19.63 10.64
N HIS A 39 13.93 20.85 10.98
CA HIS A 39 12.51 21.21 11.01
C HIS A 39 11.90 21.37 9.60
N ARG A 40 12.69 21.72 8.57
CA ARG A 40 12.21 21.76 7.17
C ARG A 40 12.10 20.36 6.59
N GLN A 41 12.95 19.44 7.05
CA GLN A 41 12.97 18.03 6.67
C GLN A 41 11.99 17.15 7.47
N LEU A 42 10.87 17.72 7.95
CA LEU A 42 9.84 16.98 8.70
C LEU A 42 9.02 16.04 7.81
N ILE A 43 8.70 16.48 6.60
CA ILE A 43 7.93 15.75 5.57
C ILE A 43 8.92 15.32 4.48
N THR A 44 8.78 14.09 3.96
CA THR A 44 9.58 13.63 2.82
C THR A 44 8.77 13.60 1.53
N PRO A 45 9.33 14.05 0.39
CA PRO A 45 8.77 13.85 -0.95
C PRO A 45 8.90 12.40 -1.46
N GLN A 46 9.55 11.50 -0.72
CA GLN A 46 9.61 10.06 -1.05
C GLN A 46 8.24 9.38 -0.99
N ALA A 47 7.44 9.77 0.01
CA ALA A 47 6.21 9.08 0.39
C ALA A 47 5.15 10.03 0.99
N ASN A 48 5.37 11.34 0.82
CA ASN A 48 4.37 12.41 0.92
C ASN A 48 3.71 12.39 2.31
N LYS A 49 4.57 12.28 3.33
CA LYS A 49 4.22 12.02 4.74
C LYS A 49 5.38 12.43 5.69
N PRO A 50 5.13 12.56 7.00
CA PRO A 50 6.19 12.85 7.97
C PRO A 50 7.22 11.71 8.08
N VAL A 51 8.52 12.05 8.04
CA VAL A 51 9.60 11.11 8.38
C VAL A 51 9.78 11.03 9.90
N MET A 52 9.68 12.18 10.56
CA MET A 52 9.74 12.29 12.02
C MET A 52 8.36 12.03 12.62
N GLY A 53 8.33 11.43 13.82
CA GLY A 53 7.10 11.17 14.58
C GLY A 53 7.41 11.15 16.06
N ILE A 54 6.38 11.17 16.91
CA ILE A 54 6.55 10.80 18.32
C ILE A 54 6.79 9.29 18.39
N VAL A 55 7.84 8.88 19.11
CA VAL A 55 8.37 7.50 19.14
C VAL A 55 8.64 7.05 20.57
N GLN A 56 8.90 5.74 20.75
CA GLN A 56 9.29 5.12 22.02
C GLN A 56 8.36 5.53 23.20
N ASP A 57 8.94 5.92 24.33
CA ASP A 57 8.26 6.16 25.60
C ASP A 57 7.18 7.23 25.50
N THR A 58 7.49 8.37 24.88
CA THR A 58 6.53 9.46 24.66
C THR A 58 5.31 8.97 23.89
N LEU A 59 5.47 8.06 22.93
CA LEU A 59 4.32 7.53 22.17
C LEU A 59 3.44 6.58 23.00
N THR A 60 4.07 5.73 23.84
CA THR A 60 3.33 4.88 24.80
C THR A 60 2.57 5.73 25.81
N ALA A 61 3.24 6.75 26.36
CA ALA A 61 2.69 7.66 27.36
C ALA A 61 1.58 8.55 26.79
N VAL A 62 1.70 9.06 25.55
CA VAL A 62 0.61 9.77 24.87
C VAL A 62 -0.67 8.91 24.81
N ARG A 63 -0.55 7.62 24.46
CA ARG A 63 -1.71 6.70 24.46
C ARG A 63 -2.31 6.56 25.86
N MET A 64 -1.48 6.36 26.89
CA MET A 64 -1.95 6.20 28.27
C MET A 64 -2.65 7.48 28.75
N MET A 65 -1.97 8.63 28.69
CA MET A 65 -2.46 9.94 29.08
C MET A 65 -3.78 10.32 28.38
N THR A 66 -3.95 9.96 27.10
CA THR A 66 -5.15 10.32 26.33
C THR A 66 -6.30 9.32 26.41
N LYS A 67 -6.25 8.31 27.29
CA LYS A 67 -7.43 7.48 27.58
C LYS A 67 -8.58 8.28 28.23
N ARG A 68 -9.76 7.67 28.34
CA ARG A 68 -11.00 8.30 28.86
C ARG A 68 -11.06 8.31 30.40
N ASP A 69 -10.37 7.37 31.03
CA ASP A 69 -10.28 7.12 32.47
C ASP A 69 -9.16 7.90 33.18
N VAL A 70 -8.29 8.59 32.44
CA VAL A 70 -7.19 9.38 33.02
C VAL A 70 -7.66 10.77 33.45
N PHE A 71 -7.59 11.00 34.76
CA PHE A 71 -7.88 12.28 35.42
C PHE A 71 -6.63 12.86 36.09
N ILE A 72 -6.46 14.17 35.98
CA ILE A 72 -5.32 14.93 36.51
C ILE A 72 -5.85 15.93 37.54
N GLU A 73 -5.22 15.95 38.71
CA GLU A 73 -5.52 16.91 39.78
C GLU A 73 -4.83 18.26 39.56
N LEU A 74 -5.37 19.34 40.14
CA LEU A 74 -4.88 20.71 39.93
C LEU A 74 -3.37 20.89 40.16
N HIS A 75 -2.80 20.30 41.21
CA HIS A 75 -1.36 20.42 41.52
C HIS A 75 -0.49 19.76 40.44
N ARG A 76 -0.84 18.55 39.99
CA ARG A 76 -0.18 17.88 38.87
C ARG A 76 -0.39 18.63 37.54
N LEU A 77 -1.56 19.21 37.31
CA LEU A 77 -1.83 19.99 36.11
C LEU A 77 -0.98 21.26 36.06
N MET A 78 -0.83 21.96 37.19
CA MET A 78 0.06 23.14 37.30
C MET A 78 1.52 22.77 37.02
N ASP A 79 1.99 21.64 37.55
CA ASP A 79 3.32 21.09 37.30
C ASP A 79 3.54 20.82 35.79
N LEU A 80 2.58 20.15 35.13
CA LEU A 80 2.62 19.92 33.68
C LEU A 80 2.58 21.21 32.84
N PHE A 81 1.90 22.26 33.29
CA PHE A 81 1.93 23.56 32.61
C PHE A 81 3.30 24.25 32.68
N MET A 82 4.08 24.03 33.74
CA MET A 82 5.46 24.56 33.82
C MET A 82 6.39 23.95 32.77
N HIS A 83 6.04 22.79 32.21
CA HIS A 83 6.77 22.13 31.11
C HIS A 83 6.31 22.56 29.71
N LEU A 84 5.37 23.50 29.58
CA LEU A 84 4.82 23.99 28.32
C LEU A 84 5.21 25.47 28.07
N PRO A 85 6.25 25.76 27.25
CA PRO A 85 6.72 27.13 27.00
C PRO A 85 5.67 28.06 26.38
N THR A 86 4.75 27.52 25.58
CA THR A 86 3.69 28.29 24.90
C THR A 86 2.43 28.49 25.76
N TRP A 87 2.47 28.17 27.05
CA TRP A 87 1.29 28.33 27.91
C TRP A 87 0.93 29.81 28.12
N ASN A 88 -0.33 30.14 27.85
CA ASN A 88 -0.88 31.50 27.93
C ASN A 88 -1.23 31.97 29.36
N GLY A 89 -0.76 31.28 30.39
CA GLY A 89 -1.06 31.58 31.80
C GLY A 89 -2.50 31.31 32.24
N ARG A 90 -3.36 30.73 31.39
CA ARG A 90 -4.76 30.44 31.71
C ARG A 90 -4.96 28.94 31.92
N ILE A 91 -5.47 28.56 33.09
CA ILE A 91 -5.87 27.19 33.39
C ILE A 91 -7.26 26.95 32.77
N PRO A 92 -7.47 25.89 31.96
CA PRO A 92 -8.78 25.59 31.39
C PRO A 92 -9.77 25.16 32.47
N LYS A 93 -11.07 25.25 32.19
CA LYS A 93 -12.11 24.78 33.11
C LYS A 93 -12.03 23.25 33.26
N PRO A 94 -12.05 22.69 34.48
CA PRO A 94 -12.00 21.23 34.68
C PRO A 94 -13.21 20.55 34.03
N ALA A 95 -13.00 19.38 33.43
CA ALA A 95 -14.07 18.56 32.87
C ALA A 95 -15.08 18.12 33.95
N ILE A 96 -14.61 17.83 35.17
CA ILE A 96 -15.45 17.48 36.31
C ILE A 96 -15.30 18.58 37.37
N LEU A 97 -16.40 19.23 37.76
CA LEU A 97 -16.38 20.29 38.79
C LEU A 97 -16.71 19.79 40.20
N ARG A 98 -17.46 18.69 40.32
CA ARG A 98 -17.90 18.08 41.58
C ARG A 98 -17.78 16.56 41.49
N PRO A 99 -17.37 15.84 42.55
CA PRO A 99 -17.14 16.35 43.91
C PRO A 99 -15.79 17.09 44.08
N LYS A 100 -14.79 16.81 43.25
CA LYS A 100 -13.48 17.48 43.22
C LYS A 100 -13.23 18.02 41.80
N PRO A 101 -12.57 19.18 41.61
CA PRO A 101 -12.15 19.63 40.29
C PRO A 101 -11.11 18.67 39.70
N LEU A 102 -11.44 18.04 38.57
CA LEU A 102 -10.56 17.13 37.83
C LEU A 102 -10.54 17.50 36.34
N TRP A 103 -9.34 17.47 35.76
CA TRP A 103 -9.10 17.65 34.34
C TRP A 103 -8.83 16.28 33.70
N THR A 104 -9.08 16.14 32.40
CA THR A 104 -8.69 14.90 31.68
C THR A 104 -7.31 15.05 31.05
N GLY A 105 -6.61 13.95 30.82
CA GLY A 105 -5.36 13.98 30.05
C GLY A 105 -5.56 14.50 28.61
N LYS A 106 -6.76 14.33 28.03
CA LYS A 106 -7.15 14.97 26.75
C LYS A 106 -7.19 16.50 26.85
N GLN A 107 -7.76 17.07 27.92
CA GLN A 107 -7.75 18.52 28.14
C GLN A 107 -6.33 19.08 28.27
N MET A 108 -5.43 18.36 28.93
CA MET A 108 -4.02 18.76 28.97
C MET A 108 -3.37 18.66 27.58
N PHE A 109 -3.65 17.59 26.81
CA PHE A 109 -3.13 17.45 25.45
C PHE A 109 -3.63 18.55 24.49
N THR A 110 -4.90 18.97 24.61
CA THR A 110 -5.45 20.14 23.88
C THR A 110 -4.58 21.39 24.06
N MET A 111 -4.06 21.65 25.26
CA MET A 111 -3.22 22.82 25.52
C MET A 111 -1.85 22.75 24.84
N ILE A 112 -1.41 21.55 24.40
CA ILE A 112 -0.16 21.34 23.65
C ILE A 112 -0.38 21.62 22.15
N ILE A 113 -1.59 21.40 21.62
CA ILE A 113 -1.90 21.56 20.19
C ILE A 113 -1.83 23.05 19.81
N PRO A 114 -1.01 23.43 18.81
CA PRO A 114 -0.91 24.82 18.35
C PRO A 114 -2.08 25.19 17.44
N GLY A 115 -2.54 26.44 17.55
CA GLY A 115 -3.45 27.07 16.59
C GLY A 115 -4.82 26.40 16.44
N SER A 116 -5.51 26.73 15.33
CA SER A 116 -6.87 26.28 15.00
C SER A 116 -6.87 25.08 14.06
N VAL A 117 -6.21 23.99 14.45
CA VAL A 117 -6.03 22.80 13.62
C VAL A 117 -7.27 21.89 13.64
N ASN A 118 -7.62 21.31 12.49
CA ASN A 118 -8.71 20.32 12.36
C ASN A 118 -8.18 18.98 11.80
N CYS A 119 -8.45 17.86 12.50
CA CYS A 119 -7.99 16.52 12.13
C CYS A 119 -8.98 15.43 12.57
N GLU A 120 -9.31 14.50 11.67
CA GLU A 120 -10.13 13.32 11.94
C GLU A 120 -9.31 12.04 11.66
N ARG A 121 -9.17 11.16 12.66
CA ARG A 121 -8.36 9.94 12.59
C ARG A 121 -9.00 8.78 13.37
N THR A 122 -8.54 7.56 13.10
CA THR A 122 -8.96 6.34 13.83
C THR A 122 -7.78 5.73 14.59
N HIS A 123 -8.05 5.18 15.77
CA HIS A 123 -7.07 4.51 16.61
C HIS A 123 -6.63 3.16 16.00
N SER A 124 -5.57 2.56 16.55
CA SER A 124 -5.03 1.27 16.09
C SER A 124 -6.04 0.11 16.21
N THR A 125 -6.99 0.19 17.12
CA THR A 125 -8.02 -0.82 17.42
C THR A 125 -9.45 -0.35 17.10
N HIS A 126 -9.61 0.65 16.22
CA HIS A 126 -10.94 1.00 15.71
C HIS A 126 -11.53 -0.19 14.92
N PRO A 127 -12.71 -0.71 15.28
CA PRO A 127 -13.35 -1.81 14.58
C PRO A 127 -14.14 -1.29 13.36
N ASP A 128 -14.04 -1.99 12.24
CA ASP A 128 -14.52 -1.49 10.93
C ASP A 128 -16.05 -1.33 10.84
N ASP A 129 -16.82 -2.04 11.66
CA ASP A 129 -18.27 -1.96 11.73
C ASP A 129 -18.79 -0.68 12.41
N GLU A 130 -18.01 -0.09 13.33
CA GLU A 130 -18.37 1.13 14.08
C GLU A 130 -18.61 2.34 13.16
N ASP A 131 -17.90 2.41 12.03
CA ASP A 131 -18.04 3.49 11.05
C ASP A 131 -19.35 3.39 10.23
N THR A 132 -20.00 2.21 10.21
CA THR A 132 -21.31 1.97 9.59
C THR A 132 -22.46 1.86 10.61
N GLY A 133 -22.13 1.59 11.87
CA GLY A 133 -23.07 1.43 12.97
C GLY A 133 -23.62 2.74 13.54
N PRO A 134 -24.57 2.66 14.50
CA PRO A 134 -25.22 3.83 15.08
C PRO A 134 -24.28 4.71 15.92
N TYR A 135 -23.16 4.17 16.40
CA TYR A 135 -22.25 4.86 17.34
C TYR A 135 -21.07 5.58 16.68
N LYS A 136 -21.08 5.74 15.34
CA LYS A 136 -20.03 6.38 14.52
C LYS A 136 -19.38 7.65 15.09
N TRP A 137 -20.18 8.51 15.73
CA TRP A 137 -19.72 9.81 16.28
C TRP A 137 -19.54 9.82 17.80
N ILE A 138 -19.93 8.75 18.50
CA ILE A 138 -19.79 8.59 19.96
C ILE A 138 -19.14 7.24 20.25
N SER A 139 -17.89 7.09 19.81
CA SER A 139 -17.20 5.80 19.81
C SER A 139 -17.14 5.17 21.22
N PRO A 140 -17.75 3.99 21.46
CA PRO A 140 -17.77 3.39 22.79
C PRO A 140 -16.36 3.10 23.31
N GLY A 141 -15.50 2.56 22.44
CA GLY A 141 -14.09 2.26 22.73
C GLY A 141 -13.13 3.45 22.65
N ASP A 142 -13.63 4.68 22.51
CA ASP A 142 -12.82 5.91 22.37
C ASP A 142 -11.78 5.81 21.23
N THR A 143 -12.20 5.20 20.12
CA THR A 143 -11.37 4.82 18.97
C THR A 143 -11.31 5.92 17.91
N LYS A 144 -12.29 6.83 17.87
CA LYS A 144 -12.36 7.88 16.86
C LYS A 144 -11.77 9.19 17.38
N VAL A 145 -10.59 9.53 16.86
CA VAL A 145 -9.85 10.74 17.19
C VAL A 145 -10.41 11.92 16.41
N LEU A 146 -10.96 12.89 17.14
CA LEU A 146 -11.51 14.12 16.57
C LEU A 146 -10.85 15.32 17.23
N ILE A 147 -10.07 16.06 16.45
CA ILE A 147 -9.47 17.34 16.84
C ILE A 147 -10.16 18.41 16.00
N ALA A 148 -10.76 19.40 16.65
CA ALA A 148 -11.44 20.50 15.98
C ALA A 148 -11.05 21.84 16.61
N ASN A 149 -10.64 22.80 15.77
CA ASN A 149 -10.18 24.13 16.19
C ASN A 149 -9.10 24.07 17.31
N GLY A 150 -8.15 23.14 17.18
CA GLY A 150 -7.09 22.89 18.18
C GLY A 150 -7.50 22.04 19.38
N GLU A 151 -8.79 21.74 19.58
CA GLU A 151 -9.27 20.97 20.74
C GLU A 151 -9.47 19.48 20.43
N LEU A 152 -8.85 18.61 21.23
CA LEU A 152 -9.06 17.15 21.21
C LEU A 152 -10.38 16.80 21.90
N ILE A 153 -11.43 16.60 21.11
CA ILE A 153 -12.79 16.32 21.59
C ILE A 153 -12.94 14.85 22.01
N SER A 154 -12.48 13.91 21.18
CA SER A 154 -12.63 12.47 21.41
C SER A 154 -11.43 11.68 20.92
N GLY A 155 -11.32 10.43 21.40
CA GLY A 155 -10.41 9.43 20.86
C GLY A 155 -9.04 9.35 21.53
N ILE A 156 -8.46 8.15 21.52
CA ILE A 156 -7.14 7.84 22.08
C ILE A 156 -6.06 8.06 21.02
N ILE A 157 -5.03 8.85 21.34
CA ILE A 157 -3.93 9.14 20.43
C ILE A 157 -2.96 7.94 20.36
N CYS A 158 -2.49 7.62 19.14
CA CYS A 158 -1.48 6.58 18.89
C CYS A 158 -0.60 6.93 17.68
N SER A 159 0.23 5.97 17.24
CA SER A 159 1.09 6.09 16.05
C SER A 159 0.35 6.53 14.77
N LYS A 160 -0.95 6.21 14.62
CA LYS A 160 -1.77 6.68 13.49
C LYS A 160 -2.04 8.19 13.51
N THR A 161 -1.94 8.83 14.67
CA THR A 161 -2.24 10.26 14.90
C THR A 161 -0.99 11.11 15.08
N VAL A 162 0.03 10.64 15.80
CA VAL A 162 1.28 11.38 16.10
C VAL A 162 2.56 10.62 15.71
N GLY A 163 2.45 9.57 14.89
CA GLY A 163 3.59 8.85 14.33
C GLY A 163 4.00 9.36 12.95
N ARG A 164 4.14 8.45 11.98
CA ARG A 164 4.66 8.70 10.61
C ARG A 164 3.66 8.41 9.48
N SER A 165 2.38 8.31 9.83
CA SER A 165 1.26 8.15 8.90
C SER A 165 1.00 9.42 8.07
N SER A 166 0.64 9.28 6.80
CA SER A 166 0.21 10.42 5.97
C SER A 166 -1.06 11.08 6.53
N GLY A 167 -1.12 12.42 6.49
CA GLY A 167 -2.25 13.24 6.97
C GLY A 167 -2.54 13.15 8.47
N ASN A 168 -1.56 12.71 9.27
CA ASN A 168 -1.67 12.67 10.73
C ASN A 168 -1.60 14.09 11.34
N LEU A 169 -1.73 14.22 12.66
CA LEU A 169 -1.77 15.54 13.30
C LEU A 169 -0.49 16.36 13.06
N LEU A 170 0.68 15.71 13.05
CA LEU A 170 1.96 16.37 12.81
C LEU A 170 2.11 16.82 11.35
N HIS A 171 1.62 16.02 10.40
CA HIS A 171 1.51 16.39 8.98
C HIS A 171 0.62 17.62 8.79
N VAL A 172 -0.56 17.57 9.41
CA VAL A 172 -1.56 18.65 9.35
C VAL A 172 -0.99 19.95 9.92
N VAL A 173 -0.37 19.90 11.11
CA VAL A 173 0.29 21.07 11.74
C VAL A 173 1.40 21.64 10.85
N ALA A 174 2.28 20.81 10.29
CA ALA A 174 3.35 21.27 9.41
C ALA A 174 2.82 21.95 8.13
N LEU A 175 1.72 21.43 7.55
CA LEU A 175 1.08 21.99 6.35
C LEU A 175 0.12 23.16 6.62
N GLU A 176 -0.32 23.40 7.86
CA GLU A 176 -1.21 24.53 8.22
C GLU A 176 -0.50 25.69 8.92
N LEU A 177 0.45 25.40 9.79
CA LEU A 177 1.10 26.37 10.67
C LEU A 177 2.61 26.51 10.40
N GLY A 178 3.15 25.74 9.44
CA GLY A 178 4.54 25.77 9.04
C GLY A 178 5.48 24.92 9.91
N HIS A 179 6.72 24.81 9.43
CA HIS A 179 7.73 23.90 9.99
C HIS A 179 8.23 24.28 11.40
N GLU A 180 8.35 25.57 11.71
CA GLU A 180 8.85 26.02 13.02
C GLU A 180 7.85 25.72 14.16
N VAL A 181 6.56 25.97 13.90
CA VAL A 181 5.47 25.67 14.83
C VAL A 181 5.34 24.16 15.00
N ALA A 182 5.46 23.38 13.92
CA ALA A 182 5.50 21.93 13.98
C ALA A 182 6.66 21.42 14.85
N ALA A 183 7.89 21.88 14.62
CA ALA A 183 9.07 21.48 15.40
C ALA A 183 8.93 21.83 16.90
N SER A 184 8.37 23.00 17.20
CA SER A 184 8.03 23.39 18.58
C SER A 184 7.00 22.43 19.19
N PHE A 185 5.97 22.06 18.44
CA PHE A 185 4.95 21.09 18.86
C PHE A 185 5.51 19.69 19.17
N TYR A 186 6.47 19.18 18.38
CA TYR A 186 7.20 17.94 18.73
C TYR A 186 7.85 18.05 20.12
N SER A 187 8.53 19.16 20.40
CA SER A 187 9.17 19.42 21.69
C SER A 187 8.14 19.51 22.83
N HIS A 188 7.02 20.21 22.62
CA HIS A 188 5.99 20.39 23.65
C HIS A 188 5.26 19.09 24.00
N ILE A 189 5.00 18.21 23.02
CA ILE A 189 4.48 16.86 23.31
C ILE A 189 5.50 16.12 24.19
N GLN A 190 6.77 16.08 23.79
CA GLN A 190 7.80 15.35 24.53
C GLN A 190 8.00 15.88 25.95
N THR A 191 8.13 17.19 26.16
CA THR A 191 8.38 17.75 27.50
C THR A 191 7.22 17.48 28.45
N VAL A 192 5.99 17.78 28.04
CA VAL A 192 4.80 17.59 28.89
C VAL A 192 4.50 16.11 29.14
N VAL A 193 4.55 15.28 28.10
CA VAL A 193 4.20 13.86 28.24
C VAL A 193 5.27 13.07 28.98
N ASN A 194 6.56 13.40 28.81
CA ASN A 194 7.61 12.74 29.57
C ASN A 194 7.57 13.17 31.06
N ALA A 195 7.21 14.43 31.35
CA ALA A 195 6.94 14.87 32.73
C ALA A 195 5.76 14.13 33.35
N TRP A 196 4.68 13.89 32.60
CA TRP A 196 3.56 13.05 33.04
C TRP A 196 3.99 11.59 33.27
N LEU A 197 4.75 11.01 32.33
CA LEU A 197 5.26 9.64 32.43
C LEU A 197 6.21 9.43 33.62
N LEU A 198 7.00 10.43 33.99
CA LEU A 198 7.86 10.42 35.17
C LEU A 198 7.06 10.28 36.49
N ALA A 199 5.81 10.75 36.51
CA ALA A 199 4.93 10.63 37.67
C ALA A 199 4.10 9.34 37.69
N GLU A 200 3.66 8.85 36.52
CA GLU A 200 2.87 7.63 36.37
C GLU A 200 3.72 6.36 36.44
N GLY A 201 4.90 6.39 35.80
CA GLY A 201 5.76 5.24 35.56
C GLY A 201 5.26 4.32 34.42
N PHE A 202 6.21 3.65 33.77
CA PHE A 202 5.92 2.56 32.84
C PHE A 202 7.05 1.53 32.87
N THR A 203 6.72 0.25 32.80
CA THR A 203 7.69 -0.86 32.83
C THR A 203 7.16 -2.03 32.03
N ILE A 204 8.02 -2.98 31.67
CA ILE A 204 7.63 -4.31 31.19
C ILE A 204 8.36 -5.36 32.03
N GLY A 205 7.62 -6.35 32.52
CA GLY A 205 8.18 -7.48 33.28
C GLY A 205 7.97 -8.82 32.58
N ILE A 206 8.61 -9.87 33.10
CA ILE A 206 8.35 -11.25 32.64
C ILE A 206 6.86 -11.63 32.78
N ALA A 207 6.18 -11.10 33.79
CA ALA A 207 4.75 -11.27 34.00
C ALA A 207 3.89 -10.78 32.82
N ASP A 208 4.33 -9.76 32.08
CA ASP A 208 3.62 -9.28 30.88
C ASP A 208 3.70 -10.26 29.69
N THR A 209 4.54 -11.30 29.78
CA THR A 209 4.71 -12.33 28.75
C THR A 209 4.04 -13.66 29.10
N ILE A 210 3.55 -13.81 30.33
CA ILE A 210 2.90 -15.04 30.79
C ILE A 210 1.42 -15.01 30.38
N ALA A 211 0.97 -16.04 29.68
CA ALA A 211 -0.44 -16.27 29.38
C ALA A 211 -1.14 -17.12 30.46
N ASP A 212 -2.46 -17.02 30.54
CA ASP A 212 -3.27 -17.83 31.44
C ASP A 212 -3.12 -19.33 31.14
N SER A 213 -3.20 -20.18 32.19
CA SER A 213 -3.04 -21.63 32.03
C SER A 213 -4.09 -22.30 31.12
N SER A 214 -5.26 -21.67 30.94
CA SER A 214 -6.27 -22.07 29.96
C SER A 214 -5.80 -21.79 28.54
N THR A 215 -5.28 -20.58 28.27
CA THR A 215 -4.72 -20.19 26.98
C THR A 215 -3.46 -20.99 26.64
N TYR A 216 -2.61 -21.31 27.62
CA TYR A 216 -1.45 -22.17 27.39
C TYR A 216 -1.85 -23.58 26.94
N LYS A 217 -2.93 -24.16 27.51
CA LYS A 217 -3.49 -25.44 27.05
C LYS A 217 -4.05 -25.34 25.63
N ASP A 218 -4.84 -24.30 25.32
CA ASP A 218 -5.37 -24.04 23.97
C ASP A 218 -4.26 -23.89 22.91
N ILE A 219 -3.15 -23.24 23.27
CA ILE A 219 -1.95 -23.14 22.42
C ILE A 219 -1.32 -24.51 22.19
N GLN A 220 -1.10 -25.30 23.25
CA GLN A 220 -0.51 -26.63 23.16
C GLN A 220 -1.40 -27.61 22.37
N GLU A 221 -2.71 -27.63 22.62
CA GLU A 221 -3.68 -28.43 21.87
C GLU A 221 -3.74 -28.02 20.39
N THR A 222 -3.67 -26.72 20.09
CA THR A 222 -3.63 -26.22 18.70
C THR A 222 -2.34 -26.61 17.97
N ILE A 223 -1.18 -26.55 18.64
CA ILE A 223 0.10 -27.01 18.07
C ILE A 223 0.10 -28.52 17.89
N HIS A 224 -0.39 -29.28 18.87
CA HIS A 224 -0.46 -30.75 18.80
C HIS A 224 -1.33 -31.20 17.63
N ARG A 225 -2.55 -30.67 17.50
CA ARG A 225 -3.43 -30.95 16.35
C ARG A 225 -2.76 -30.56 15.02
N ALA A 226 -2.03 -29.46 14.96
CA ALA A 226 -1.29 -29.08 13.75
C ALA A 226 -0.14 -30.05 13.42
N LYS A 227 0.56 -30.60 14.42
CA LYS A 227 1.54 -31.69 14.23
C LYS A 227 0.86 -32.96 13.73
N GLU A 228 -0.27 -33.37 14.31
CA GLU A 228 -1.07 -34.51 13.86
C GLU A 228 -1.58 -34.34 12.41
N GLU A 229 -2.10 -33.16 12.07
CA GLU A 229 -2.51 -32.81 10.69
C GLU A 229 -1.33 -32.94 9.70
N VAL A 230 -0.11 -32.54 10.10
CA VAL A 230 1.10 -32.71 9.29
C VAL A 230 1.52 -34.18 9.18
N VAL A 231 1.44 -34.97 10.25
CA VAL A 231 1.72 -36.43 10.22
C VAL A 231 0.74 -37.14 9.29
N ALA A 232 -0.56 -36.84 9.36
CA ALA A 232 -1.56 -37.41 8.47
C ALA A 232 -1.32 -37.03 6.99
N VAL A 233 -0.73 -35.85 6.70
CA VAL A 233 -0.31 -35.46 5.34
C VAL A 233 0.97 -36.19 4.91
N ILE A 234 1.88 -36.53 5.85
CA ILE A 234 3.06 -37.37 5.58
C ILE A 234 2.63 -38.81 5.29
N GLU A 235 1.73 -39.40 6.08
CA GLU A 235 1.21 -40.76 5.87
C GLU A 235 0.51 -40.88 4.51
N LYS A 236 -0.35 -39.92 4.14
CA LYS A 236 -0.96 -39.87 2.81
C LYS A 236 0.06 -39.74 1.68
N ALA A 237 1.17 -39.05 1.91
CA ALA A 237 2.25 -38.95 0.93
C ALA A 237 3.10 -40.23 0.84
N HIS A 238 3.14 -41.07 1.90
CA HIS A 238 3.80 -42.37 1.89
C HIS A 238 2.92 -43.50 1.32
N ASN A 239 1.60 -43.39 1.44
CA ASN A 239 0.62 -44.33 0.88
C ASN A 239 0.24 -44.01 -0.59
N ASP A 240 0.89 -43.03 -1.22
CA ASP A 240 0.54 -42.48 -2.54
C ASP A 240 -0.93 -41.98 -2.66
N GLU A 241 -1.59 -41.68 -1.54
CA GLU A 241 -2.95 -41.11 -1.46
C GLU A 241 -2.98 -39.59 -1.72
N LEU A 242 -1.83 -38.92 -1.70
CA LEU A 242 -1.74 -37.47 -1.92
C LEU A 242 -1.73 -37.15 -3.43
N GLU A 243 -2.81 -36.57 -3.95
CA GLU A 243 -2.85 -36.04 -5.31
C GLU A 243 -2.01 -34.76 -5.46
N ALA A 244 -1.28 -34.64 -6.58
CA ALA A 244 -0.53 -33.44 -6.90
C ALA A 244 -1.48 -32.32 -7.36
N THR A 245 -1.38 -31.13 -6.72
CA THR A 245 -2.13 -29.95 -7.16
C THR A 245 -1.66 -29.49 -8.54
N ALA A 246 -2.60 -29.02 -9.39
CA ALA A 246 -2.33 -28.67 -10.77
C ALA A 246 -1.11 -27.72 -10.93
N GLY A 247 -0.17 -28.11 -11.79
CA GLY A 247 1.09 -27.39 -12.05
C GLY A 247 2.23 -27.64 -11.05
N ASN A 248 1.93 -28.11 -9.84
CA ASN A 248 2.90 -28.45 -8.80
C ASN A 248 3.34 -29.92 -8.90
N SER A 249 4.58 -30.22 -8.50
CA SER A 249 4.96 -31.61 -8.22
C SER A 249 4.28 -32.12 -6.93
N LEU A 250 4.24 -33.44 -6.75
CA LEU A 250 3.78 -34.07 -5.51
C LEU A 250 4.48 -33.49 -4.28
N ARG A 251 5.82 -33.36 -4.34
CA ARG A 251 6.64 -32.79 -3.27
C ARG A 251 6.38 -31.30 -3.02
N GLN A 252 6.10 -30.51 -4.06
CA GLN A 252 5.68 -29.11 -3.89
C GLN A 252 4.29 -29.01 -3.25
N THR A 253 3.36 -29.86 -3.67
CA THR A 253 2.01 -29.94 -3.09
C THR A 253 2.06 -30.29 -1.60
N PHE A 254 2.87 -31.29 -1.24
CA PHE A 254 3.17 -31.65 0.13
C PHE A 254 3.74 -30.47 0.95
N GLU A 255 4.82 -29.83 0.49
CA GLU A 255 5.43 -28.69 1.20
C GLU A 255 4.48 -27.49 1.32
N ASN A 256 3.64 -27.22 0.31
CA ASN A 256 2.64 -26.17 0.36
C ASN A 256 1.55 -26.46 1.40
N ASN A 257 1.06 -27.69 1.47
CA ASN A 257 0.07 -28.11 2.46
C ASN A 257 0.61 -28.02 3.88
N VAL A 258 1.83 -28.51 4.12
CA VAL A 258 2.50 -28.45 5.43
C VAL A 258 2.76 -27.00 5.85
N ASN A 259 3.30 -26.16 4.96
CA ASN A 259 3.51 -24.74 5.27
C ASN A 259 2.20 -24.00 5.59
N ARG A 260 1.09 -24.32 4.92
CA ARG A 260 -0.22 -23.73 5.24
C ARG A 260 -0.65 -24.10 6.67
N ILE A 261 -0.64 -25.39 7.01
CA ILE A 261 -1.04 -25.89 8.33
C ILE A 261 -0.22 -25.22 9.44
N LEU A 262 1.11 -25.15 9.27
CA LEU A 262 2.00 -24.57 10.28
C LEU A 262 1.86 -23.04 10.43
N ASN A 263 1.58 -22.31 9.35
CA ASN A 263 1.29 -20.87 9.45
C ASN A 263 -0.10 -20.61 10.06
N ASP A 264 -1.13 -21.38 9.66
CA ASP A 264 -2.46 -21.30 10.25
C ASP A 264 -2.42 -21.59 11.76
N ALA A 265 -1.61 -22.55 12.20
CA ALA A 265 -1.40 -22.86 13.61
C ALA A 265 -0.74 -21.69 14.37
N ARG A 266 0.33 -21.10 13.83
CA ARG A 266 0.99 -19.90 14.40
C ARG A 266 0.01 -18.72 14.53
N ASP A 267 -0.80 -18.49 13.50
CA ASP A 267 -1.68 -17.31 13.47
C ASP A 267 -2.92 -17.50 14.36
N ARG A 268 -3.42 -18.73 14.52
CA ARG A 268 -4.45 -19.08 15.52
C ARG A 268 -3.94 -18.94 16.96
N THR A 269 -2.80 -19.56 17.28
CA THR A 269 -2.20 -19.50 18.63
C THR A 269 -1.82 -18.08 19.03
N GLY A 270 -1.23 -17.31 18.11
CA GLY A 270 -0.96 -15.89 18.30
C GLY A 270 -2.21 -15.03 18.51
N SER A 271 -3.31 -15.35 17.82
CA SER A 271 -4.61 -14.69 18.02
C SER A 271 -5.24 -15.03 19.37
N SER A 272 -5.09 -16.28 19.85
CA SER A 272 -5.54 -16.69 21.18
C SER A 272 -4.76 -15.97 22.28
N ALA A 273 -3.43 -15.94 22.17
CA ALA A 273 -2.55 -15.20 23.08
C ALA A 273 -2.93 -13.70 23.17
N GLN A 274 -3.09 -13.00 22.04
CA GLN A 274 -3.46 -11.57 22.03
C GLN A 274 -4.83 -11.27 22.68
N LYS A 275 -5.78 -12.22 22.60
CA LYS A 275 -7.09 -12.11 23.25
C LYS A 275 -7.03 -12.35 24.75
N SER A 276 -6.17 -13.26 25.22
CA SER A 276 -5.97 -13.52 26.66
C SER A 276 -5.36 -12.32 27.41
N LEU A 277 -4.48 -11.54 26.75
CA LEU A 277 -3.82 -10.41 27.39
C LEU A 277 -4.81 -9.34 27.88
N SER A 278 -4.74 -9.02 29.17
CA SER A 278 -5.52 -7.94 29.80
C SER A 278 -5.19 -6.56 29.21
N GLU A 279 -6.04 -5.56 29.45
CA GLU A 279 -5.76 -4.18 28.98
C GLU A 279 -4.61 -3.51 29.75
N PHE A 280 -4.37 -3.94 30.99
CA PHE A 280 -3.28 -3.47 31.84
C PHE A 280 -1.91 -4.05 31.47
N ASN A 281 -1.86 -5.05 30.59
CA ASN A 281 -0.61 -5.63 30.13
C ASN A 281 0.25 -4.59 29.39
N ASN A 282 1.48 -4.42 29.83
CA ASN A 282 2.38 -3.37 29.35
C ASN A 282 2.87 -3.66 27.93
N PHE A 283 3.11 -4.93 27.60
CA PHE A 283 3.55 -5.34 26.26
C PHE A 283 2.46 -5.04 25.21
N LYS A 284 1.20 -5.38 25.52
CA LYS A 284 0.03 -5.01 24.72
C LYS A 284 -0.12 -3.50 24.60
N SER A 285 0.16 -2.75 25.68
CA SER A 285 0.08 -1.28 25.66
C SER A 285 1.09 -0.62 24.72
N MET A 286 2.34 -1.11 24.64
CA MET A 286 3.33 -0.64 23.65
C MET A 286 2.90 -0.95 22.21
N VAL A 287 2.47 -2.19 21.94
CA VAL A 287 2.08 -2.62 20.59
C VAL A 287 0.82 -1.89 20.10
N VAL A 288 -0.14 -1.61 20.98
CA VAL A 288 -1.35 -0.82 20.62
C VAL A 288 -1.03 0.66 20.42
N ALA A 289 -0.12 1.25 21.21
CA ALA A 289 0.41 2.59 20.95
C ALA A 289 1.15 2.67 19.61
N GLY A 290 1.83 1.58 19.24
CA GLY A 290 2.71 1.50 18.07
C GLY A 290 4.11 2.06 18.35
N SER A 291 4.57 2.01 19.61
CA SER A 291 5.89 2.51 20.03
C SER A 291 7.00 1.52 19.77
N LYS A 292 6.85 0.26 20.23
CA LYS A 292 7.81 -0.82 19.96
C LYS A 292 7.08 -2.17 19.93
N GLY A 293 7.57 -3.06 19.06
CA GLY A 293 6.98 -4.37 18.81
C GLY A 293 5.73 -4.34 17.92
N SER A 294 5.31 -5.53 17.51
CA SER A 294 4.14 -5.78 16.67
C SER A 294 3.27 -6.89 17.27
N LYS A 295 2.08 -7.09 16.70
CA LYS A 295 1.21 -8.23 17.02
C LYS A 295 1.94 -9.58 16.90
N ILE A 296 2.83 -9.72 15.92
CA ILE A 296 3.64 -10.94 15.72
C ILE A 296 4.62 -11.14 16.88
N ASN A 297 5.26 -10.07 17.38
CA ASN A 297 6.20 -10.20 18.50
C ASN A 297 5.51 -10.69 19.78
N ILE A 298 4.25 -10.28 20.03
CA ILE A 298 3.44 -10.85 21.12
C ILE A 298 3.25 -12.35 20.91
N SER A 299 2.83 -12.76 19.71
CA SER A 299 2.64 -14.18 19.38
C SER A 299 3.92 -15.02 19.56
N GLN A 300 5.09 -14.48 19.16
CA GLN A 300 6.36 -15.21 19.23
C GLN A 300 6.98 -15.29 20.63
N VAL A 301 6.77 -14.26 21.46
CA VAL A 301 7.25 -14.25 22.85
C VAL A 301 6.36 -15.12 23.74
N ILE A 302 5.05 -15.16 23.50
CA ILE A 302 4.08 -15.83 24.36
C ILE A 302 3.72 -17.24 23.88
N ALA A 303 3.37 -17.40 22.58
CA ALA A 303 2.79 -18.63 22.05
C ALA A 303 3.82 -19.54 21.34
N CYS A 304 4.28 -19.16 20.14
CA CYS A 304 5.30 -19.92 19.40
C CYS A 304 6.01 -19.03 18.35
N VAL A 305 7.29 -19.28 18.10
CA VAL A 305 8.07 -18.50 17.13
C VAL A 305 7.69 -18.83 15.68
N GLY A 306 7.38 -20.11 15.40
CA GLY A 306 6.87 -20.60 14.12
C GLY A 306 7.93 -21.05 13.11
N GLN A 307 7.48 -21.33 11.88
CA GLN A 307 8.33 -21.87 10.79
C GLN A 307 9.43 -20.90 10.36
N GLN A 308 10.70 -21.34 10.44
CA GLN A 308 11.84 -20.66 9.83
C GLN A 308 11.97 -21.03 8.36
N ASN A 309 12.15 -20.02 7.50
CA ASN A 309 12.25 -20.20 6.05
C ASN A 309 13.60 -19.68 5.53
N VAL A 310 14.26 -20.49 4.70
CA VAL A 310 15.45 -20.10 3.95
C VAL A 310 15.09 -20.15 2.47
N GLU A 311 15.27 -19.02 1.77
CA GLU A 311 14.90 -18.85 0.35
C GLU A 311 13.42 -19.19 0.04
N GLY A 312 12.52 -18.92 0.98
CA GLY A 312 11.08 -19.19 0.83
C GLY A 312 10.67 -20.65 0.98
N LYS A 313 11.61 -21.54 1.37
CA LYS A 313 11.36 -22.95 1.68
C LYS A 313 11.64 -23.22 3.16
N ARG A 314 11.04 -24.28 3.70
CA ARG A 314 11.48 -24.87 4.99
C ARG A 314 12.95 -25.29 4.90
N ILE A 315 13.63 -25.35 6.04
CA ILE A 315 15.10 -25.50 6.12
C ILE A 315 15.59 -26.66 5.23
N PRO A 316 16.45 -26.40 4.21
CA PRO A 316 16.89 -27.43 3.28
C PRO A 316 17.76 -28.50 3.95
N TYR A 317 17.85 -29.67 3.34
CA TYR A 317 18.76 -30.73 3.80
C TYR A 317 20.21 -30.34 3.49
N GLY A 318 20.89 -29.72 4.46
CA GLY A 318 22.32 -29.39 4.39
C GLY A 318 23.24 -30.62 4.52
N PHE A 319 22.74 -31.70 5.13
CA PHE A 319 23.41 -33.01 5.18
C PHE A 319 22.69 -34.01 4.28
N ARG A 320 23.35 -35.14 4.00
CA ARG A 320 22.79 -36.24 3.18
C ARG A 320 21.42 -36.70 3.72
N HIS A 321 20.36 -36.25 3.05
CA HIS A 321 18.95 -36.52 3.37
C HIS A 321 18.47 -36.05 4.75
N ARG A 322 19.08 -35.00 5.34
CA ARG A 322 18.62 -34.42 6.62
C ARG A 322 19.11 -33.00 6.84
N THR A 323 18.45 -32.25 7.72
CA THR A 323 18.79 -30.85 8.05
C THR A 323 19.97 -30.75 9.01
N LEU A 324 20.00 -31.58 10.06
CA LEU A 324 21.06 -31.66 11.08
C LEU A 324 21.44 -33.12 11.34
N PRO A 325 22.65 -33.42 11.88
CA PRO A 325 23.07 -34.79 12.17
C PRO A 325 22.25 -35.49 13.27
N HIS A 326 21.48 -34.73 14.05
CA HIS A 326 20.60 -35.22 15.12
C HIS A 326 19.30 -35.85 14.59
N PHE A 327 18.84 -35.46 13.39
CA PHE A 327 17.62 -36.00 12.80
C PHE A 327 17.89 -37.28 12.01
N ILE A 328 16.85 -38.09 11.89
CA ILE A 328 16.83 -39.27 11.00
C ILE A 328 16.87 -38.82 9.53
N LYS A 329 17.16 -39.76 8.63
CA LYS A 329 17.15 -39.48 7.19
C LYS A 329 15.72 -39.38 6.68
N ASP A 330 15.51 -38.49 5.72
CA ASP A 330 14.25 -38.21 5.06
C ASP A 330 13.11 -37.79 6.01
N ASP A 331 13.47 -37.15 7.13
CA ASP A 331 12.54 -36.57 8.10
C ASP A 331 11.92 -35.26 7.59
N TYR A 332 10.69 -35.35 7.09
CA TYR A 332 9.88 -34.22 6.64
C TYR A 332 9.06 -33.53 7.74
N GLY A 333 9.18 -33.99 8.99
CA GLY A 333 8.46 -33.47 10.15
C GLY A 333 8.70 -31.99 10.41
N PRO A 334 7.85 -31.34 11.21
CA PRO A 334 7.94 -29.91 11.49
C PRO A 334 9.28 -29.55 12.17
N GLU A 335 9.67 -30.28 13.20
CA GLU A 335 10.90 -30.05 13.99
C GLU A 335 12.17 -30.15 13.15
N SER A 336 12.34 -31.26 12.41
CA SER A 336 13.47 -31.47 11.48
C SER A 336 13.61 -30.31 10.49
N ARG A 337 12.49 -29.78 9.99
CA ARG A 337 12.45 -28.78 8.92
C ARG A 337 12.36 -27.33 9.44
N GLY A 338 12.64 -27.11 10.72
CA GLY A 338 12.79 -25.77 11.32
C GLY A 338 11.49 -25.07 11.70
N PHE A 339 10.43 -25.82 12.01
CA PHE A 339 9.32 -25.28 12.79
C PHE A 339 9.73 -25.12 14.24
N VAL A 340 9.66 -23.89 14.75
CA VAL A 340 9.95 -23.56 16.14
C VAL A 340 8.65 -23.56 16.92
N GLU A 341 8.40 -24.60 17.71
CA GLU A 341 7.15 -24.71 18.48
C GLU A 341 7.20 -23.89 19.78
N ASN A 342 8.40 -23.75 20.34
CA ASN A 342 8.60 -23.01 21.57
C ASN A 342 8.43 -21.50 21.33
N SER A 343 8.03 -20.80 22.40
CA SER A 343 8.08 -19.34 22.46
C SER A 343 9.44 -18.89 23.01
N TYR A 344 9.78 -17.60 22.83
CA TYR A 344 10.98 -17.06 23.47
C TYR A 344 10.94 -17.13 25.02
N LEU A 345 9.75 -17.19 25.63
CA LEU A 345 9.58 -17.40 27.07
C LEU A 345 9.90 -18.85 27.49
N ALA A 346 9.51 -19.85 26.69
CA ALA A 346 9.83 -21.25 26.95
C ALA A 346 11.32 -21.57 26.68
N GLY A 347 11.94 -20.81 25.77
CA GLY A 347 13.32 -21.00 25.33
C GLY A 347 13.42 -21.90 24.10
N LEU A 348 14.47 -21.71 23.31
CA LEU A 348 14.70 -22.46 22.08
C LEU A 348 15.58 -23.69 22.33
N THR A 349 15.25 -24.80 21.68
CA THR A 349 16.16 -25.95 21.57
C THR A 349 17.38 -25.60 20.70
N PRO A 350 18.53 -26.30 20.86
CA PRO A 350 19.73 -26.02 20.07
C PRO A 350 19.53 -26.12 18.55
N SER A 351 18.63 -27.00 18.11
CA SER A 351 18.21 -27.14 16.71
C SER A 351 17.42 -25.94 16.20
N GLU A 352 16.47 -25.42 16.99
CA GLU A 352 15.66 -24.25 16.63
C GLU A 352 16.52 -22.98 16.53
N PHE A 353 17.49 -22.81 17.45
CA PHE A 353 18.38 -21.64 17.50
C PHE A 353 19.27 -21.49 16.24
N PHE A 354 19.79 -22.61 15.70
CA PHE A 354 20.72 -22.58 14.57
C PHE A 354 20.11 -22.03 13.27
N PHE A 355 18.79 -22.12 13.10
CA PHE A 355 18.13 -21.82 11.82
C PHE A 355 17.84 -20.33 11.54
N HIS A 356 18.41 -19.38 12.30
CA HIS A 356 17.83 -18.03 12.46
C HIS A 356 18.54 -16.80 11.79
N ALA A 357 19.77 -16.84 11.20
CA ALA A 357 20.53 -15.58 10.90
C ALA A 357 21.35 -15.45 9.57
N MET A 358 21.03 -14.51 8.63
CA MET A 358 21.86 -14.02 7.45
C MET A 358 21.31 -12.75 6.66
N ARG A 359 22.15 -11.82 6.04
CA ARG A 359 22.04 -11.02 4.71
C ARG A 359 22.44 -9.48 4.59
N ARG A 360 22.66 -8.89 3.35
CA ARG A 360 22.89 -7.40 2.97
C ARG A 360 22.92 -6.94 1.42
N LEU A 361 23.07 -5.63 1.02
CA LEU A 361 22.99 -5.03 -0.41
C LEU A 361 23.62 -3.59 -0.80
N ILE A 362 23.31 -2.93 -1.99
CA ILE A 362 24.13 -1.90 -2.81
C ILE A 362 23.39 -0.65 -3.50
N LYS A 363 24.12 0.35 -4.13
CA LYS A 363 23.82 1.73 -4.70
C LYS A 363 23.70 1.86 -6.26
N ALA A 364 23.02 2.91 -6.79
CA ALA A 364 22.88 3.14 -8.25
C ALA A 364 23.08 4.57 -8.87
N MET A 365 22.34 5.64 -8.50
CA MET A 365 22.10 6.82 -9.39
C MET A 365 22.31 8.22 -8.72
N GLU A 366 22.59 9.29 -9.51
CA GLU A 366 22.89 10.64 -8.95
C GLU A 366 22.66 11.95 -9.79
N SER A 367 22.58 11.97 -11.13
CA SER A 367 22.83 13.21 -11.93
C SER A 367 21.64 13.82 -12.74
N VAL A 368 20.41 13.84 -12.21
CA VAL A 368 19.21 14.37 -12.90
C VAL A 368 18.54 15.47 -12.07
N MET A 369 18.06 16.54 -12.73
CA MET A 369 17.50 17.74 -12.06
C MET A 369 16.36 18.43 -12.83
N ILE A 370 15.57 19.27 -12.14
CA ILE A 370 14.57 20.17 -12.75
C ILE A 370 15.26 21.42 -13.32
N SER A 371 14.92 21.82 -14.54
CA SER A 371 15.39 23.03 -15.23
C SER A 371 14.40 24.21 -15.06
N TYR A 372 14.83 25.45 -15.34
CA TYR A 372 14.00 26.66 -15.17
C TYR A 372 12.77 26.76 -16.09
N ASP A 373 12.70 25.97 -17.16
CA ASP A 373 11.49 25.79 -17.97
C ASP A 373 10.49 24.80 -17.34
N GLY A 374 10.85 24.19 -16.21
CA GLY A 374 10.14 23.14 -15.47
C GLY A 374 10.27 21.74 -16.09
N THR A 375 11.17 21.55 -17.05
CA THR A 375 11.49 20.22 -17.62
C THR A 375 12.54 19.49 -16.77
N VAL A 376 12.51 18.15 -16.78
CA VAL A 376 13.53 17.33 -16.11
C VAL A 376 14.61 16.94 -17.10
N ARG A 377 15.87 17.23 -16.78
CA ARG A 377 17.01 17.03 -17.69
C ARG A 377 18.20 16.34 -17.01
N THR A 378 19.02 15.67 -17.81
CA THR A 378 20.36 15.21 -17.43
C THR A 378 21.36 16.37 -17.44
N ALA A 379 22.56 16.15 -16.87
CA ALA A 379 23.70 17.05 -17.00
C ALA A 379 24.15 17.33 -18.47
N THR A 380 23.79 16.48 -19.43
CA THR A 380 24.04 16.69 -20.87
C THR A 380 22.93 17.49 -21.56
N GLY A 381 21.92 17.97 -20.82
CA GLY A 381 20.78 18.71 -21.35
C GLY A 381 19.74 17.85 -22.06
N GLN A 382 19.85 16.50 -21.99
CA GLN A 382 18.85 15.60 -22.55
C GLN A 382 17.58 15.64 -21.71
N LEU A 383 16.44 15.84 -22.38
CA LEU A 383 15.11 15.86 -21.79
C LEU A 383 14.70 14.44 -21.37
N ILE A 384 14.26 14.29 -20.12
CA ILE A 384 13.69 13.04 -19.59
C ILE A 384 12.17 13.17 -19.44
N GLN A 385 11.70 14.27 -18.83
CA GLN A 385 10.27 14.57 -18.67
C GLN A 385 9.97 16.02 -19.03
N LEU A 386 8.82 16.27 -19.68
CA LEU A 386 8.33 17.63 -19.99
C LEU A 386 7.92 18.41 -18.74
N ARG A 387 7.41 17.72 -17.72
CA ARG A 387 7.15 18.22 -16.37
C ARG A 387 7.60 17.17 -15.36
N TYR A 388 8.19 17.61 -14.26
CA TYR A 388 8.51 16.72 -13.14
C TYR A 388 7.25 16.00 -12.66
N GLY A 389 7.31 14.67 -12.45
CA GLY A 389 6.15 13.90 -11.98
C GLY A 389 4.97 13.79 -12.96
N GLU A 390 5.09 14.31 -14.19
CA GLU A 390 4.01 14.50 -15.17
C GLU A 390 2.94 15.55 -14.76
N ASP A 391 2.97 16.07 -13.53
CA ASP A 391 2.09 17.11 -12.99
C ASP A 391 2.81 18.44 -12.67
N GLY A 392 4.13 18.45 -12.54
CA GLY A 392 4.94 19.62 -12.19
C GLY A 392 4.98 19.94 -10.69
N LEU A 393 4.55 19.02 -9.83
CA LEU A 393 4.40 19.25 -8.39
C LEU A 393 5.50 18.57 -7.55
N ASP A 394 5.79 19.16 -6.39
CA ASP A 394 6.67 18.57 -5.38
C ASP A 394 5.89 17.55 -4.52
N GLY A 395 6.44 16.33 -4.41
CA GLY A 395 5.89 15.23 -3.62
C GLY A 395 5.71 15.57 -2.14
N MET A 396 6.42 16.55 -1.58
CA MET A 396 6.24 16.99 -0.20
C MET A 396 4.84 17.57 0.07
N TRP A 397 4.21 18.21 -0.92
CA TRP A 397 2.99 19.01 -0.72
C TRP A 397 1.68 18.29 -1.05
N VAL A 398 1.72 17.08 -1.59
CA VAL A 398 0.52 16.34 -2.02
C VAL A 398 0.01 15.39 -0.92
N GLU A 399 -1.32 15.29 -0.77
CA GLU A 399 -1.97 14.40 0.20
C GLU A 399 -2.89 13.37 -0.51
N ASP A 400 -3.16 12.24 0.15
CA ASP A 400 -4.13 11.22 -0.30
C ASP A 400 -5.56 11.81 -0.23
N GLN A 401 -6.20 11.98 -1.39
CA GLN A 401 -7.51 12.59 -1.56
C GLN A 401 -8.46 11.67 -2.35
N VAL A 402 -9.75 11.77 -2.05
CA VAL A 402 -10.79 10.96 -2.70
C VAL A 402 -11.68 11.86 -3.57
N ILE A 403 -11.66 11.63 -4.89
CA ILE A 403 -12.56 12.32 -5.83
C ILE A 403 -13.99 11.75 -5.68
N PRO A 404 -14.99 12.55 -5.23
CA PRO A 404 -16.32 12.03 -4.88
C PRO A 404 -17.10 11.38 -6.03
N ILE A 405 -16.96 11.92 -7.25
CA ILE A 405 -17.76 11.53 -8.43
C ILE A 405 -17.45 10.13 -8.99
N MET A 406 -16.35 9.51 -8.57
CA MET A 406 -15.86 8.25 -9.11
C MET A 406 -16.77 7.04 -8.78
N LYS A 407 -17.06 6.86 -7.48
CA LYS A 407 -17.70 5.65 -6.93
C LYS A 407 -19.25 5.56 -7.04
N PRO A 408 -20.06 6.64 -6.96
CA PRO A 408 -21.51 6.51 -6.90
C PRO A 408 -22.12 5.90 -8.18
N THR A 409 -23.28 5.25 -8.03
CA THR A 409 -24.14 4.84 -9.15
C THR A 409 -24.71 6.07 -9.86
N ASN A 410 -25.24 5.91 -11.07
CA ASN A 410 -25.81 7.02 -11.85
C ASN A 410 -26.94 7.75 -11.10
N GLN A 411 -27.83 7.01 -10.43
CA GLN A 411 -28.90 7.57 -9.62
C GLN A 411 -28.39 8.34 -8.39
N LEU A 412 -27.37 7.80 -7.69
CA LEU A 412 -26.76 8.49 -6.54
C LEU A 412 -26.00 9.74 -6.98
N PHE A 413 -25.27 9.66 -8.10
CA PHE A 413 -24.55 10.77 -8.70
C PHE A 413 -25.49 11.91 -9.13
N GLU A 414 -26.59 11.60 -9.83
CA GLU A 414 -27.61 12.61 -10.15
C GLU A 414 -28.23 13.22 -8.88
N ARG A 415 -28.59 12.38 -7.90
CA ARG A 415 -29.13 12.83 -6.61
C ARG A 415 -28.17 13.76 -5.84
N GLU A 416 -26.86 13.52 -5.90
CA GLU A 416 -25.87 14.25 -5.09
C GLU A 416 -25.25 15.46 -5.80
N PHE A 417 -25.21 15.49 -7.14
CA PHE A 417 -24.50 16.54 -7.90
C PHE A 417 -25.41 17.39 -8.80
N LYS A 418 -26.51 16.87 -9.36
CA LYS A 418 -27.39 17.64 -10.25
C LYS A 418 -28.26 18.64 -9.48
N LEU A 419 -28.03 19.93 -9.65
CA LEU A 419 -28.91 20.98 -9.13
C LEU A 419 -30.04 21.24 -10.13
N ASP A 420 -31.30 21.08 -9.69
CA ASP A 420 -32.48 21.39 -10.50
C ASP A 420 -33.14 22.65 -9.95
N LEU A 421 -33.08 23.74 -10.72
CA LEU A 421 -33.66 25.03 -10.36
C LEU A 421 -35.19 25.05 -10.56
N SER A 422 -35.75 24.10 -11.32
CA SER A 422 -37.20 23.97 -11.55
C SER A 422 -37.96 23.52 -10.30
N SER A 423 -37.26 22.98 -9.31
CA SER A 423 -37.85 22.36 -8.12
C SER A 423 -37.86 23.31 -6.92
N GLU A 424 -38.95 24.07 -6.76
CA GLU A 424 -39.13 25.00 -5.63
C GLU A 424 -38.85 24.35 -4.26
N LYS A 425 -39.27 23.09 -4.07
CA LYS A 425 -39.04 22.33 -2.83
C LYS A 425 -37.56 22.06 -2.55
N GLN A 426 -36.74 21.91 -3.59
CA GLN A 426 -35.29 21.76 -3.44
C GLN A 426 -34.63 23.11 -3.14
N LEU A 427 -35.05 24.17 -3.84
CA LEU A 427 -34.55 25.53 -3.62
C LEU A 427 -34.84 26.03 -2.20
N GLN A 428 -36.10 25.97 -1.73
CA GLN A 428 -36.52 26.39 -0.38
C GLN A 428 -35.80 25.64 0.76
N LYS A 429 -35.26 24.45 0.50
CA LYS A 429 -34.50 23.66 1.48
C LYS A 429 -33.01 24.01 1.52
N LEU A 430 -32.47 24.49 0.40
CA LEU A 430 -31.03 24.75 0.22
C LEU A 430 -30.69 26.23 0.41
N TYR A 431 -31.48 27.12 -0.18
CA TYR A 431 -31.17 28.55 -0.29
C TYR A 431 -32.14 29.43 0.49
N SER A 432 -31.73 30.65 0.83
CA SER A 432 -32.60 31.65 1.44
C SER A 432 -33.52 32.33 0.40
N GLU A 433 -34.63 32.93 0.87
CA GLU A 433 -35.60 33.59 -0.01
C GLU A 433 -34.99 34.68 -0.91
N LYS A 434 -33.91 35.33 -0.44
CA LYS A 434 -33.18 36.34 -1.22
C LYS A 434 -32.56 35.70 -2.47
N VAL A 435 -31.79 34.64 -2.29
CA VAL A 435 -31.11 33.91 -3.37
C VAL A 435 -32.13 33.26 -4.32
N ILE A 436 -33.26 32.77 -3.81
CA ILE A 436 -34.34 32.22 -4.66
C ILE A 436 -34.92 33.28 -5.60
N ARG A 437 -35.06 34.54 -5.16
CA ARG A 437 -35.48 35.65 -6.04
C ARG A 437 -34.41 35.96 -7.08
N GLU A 438 -33.14 36.10 -6.67
CA GLU A 438 -32.01 36.34 -7.58
C GLU A 438 -31.88 35.24 -8.66
N ILE A 439 -32.18 33.97 -8.32
CA ILE A 439 -32.21 32.86 -9.28
C ILE A 439 -33.39 32.99 -10.24
N ASN A 440 -34.59 33.27 -9.74
CA ASN A 440 -35.80 33.40 -10.57
C ASN A 440 -35.76 34.63 -11.50
N ASP A 441 -35.08 35.70 -11.09
CA ASP A 441 -34.89 36.90 -11.90
C ASP A 441 -33.84 36.68 -13.03
N SER A 442 -33.00 35.64 -12.93
CA SER A 442 -31.92 35.35 -13.89
C SER A 442 -32.31 34.28 -14.92
N ALA A 443 -32.59 34.72 -16.15
CA ALA A 443 -32.92 33.84 -17.27
C ALA A 443 -31.79 32.87 -17.67
N GLU A 444 -30.53 33.20 -17.38
CA GLU A 444 -29.36 32.39 -17.74
C GLU A 444 -29.01 31.33 -16.69
N ALA A 445 -29.60 31.40 -15.49
CA ALA A 445 -29.20 30.56 -14.35
C ALA A 445 -29.31 29.06 -14.64
N CYS A 446 -30.37 28.63 -15.33
CA CYS A 446 -30.55 27.23 -15.72
C CYS A 446 -29.46 26.75 -16.68
N LEU A 447 -29.11 27.55 -17.71
CA LEU A 447 -28.10 27.20 -18.69
C LEU A 447 -26.71 27.03 -18.06
N ILE A 448 -26.36 27.91 -17.10
CA ILE A 448 -25.08 27.86 -16.41
C ILE A 448 -25.00 26.61 -15.51
N VAL A 449 -26.06 26.29 -14.77
CA VAL A 449 -26.13 25.09 -13.92
C VAL A 449 -26.16 23.79 -14.74
N ASP A 450 -26.87 23.76 -15.87
CA ASP A 450 -26.84 22.63 -16.79
C ASP A 450 -25.44 22.43 -17.41
N SER A 451 -24.70 23.51 -17.68
CA SER A 451 -23.30 23.43 -18.16
C SER A 451 -22.35 22.84 -17.11
N GLU A 452 -22.53 23.17 -15.82
CA GLU A 452 -21.79 22.55 -14.71
C GLU A 452 -22.09 21.05 -14.64
N TRP A 453 -23.36 20.67 -14.76
CA TRP A 453 -23.77 19.26 -14.75
C TRP A 453 -23.18 18.46 -15.92
N GLN A 454 -23.19 19.02 -17.14
CA GLN A 454 -22.55 18.40 -18.31
C GLN A 454 -21.04 18.19 -18.10
N GLN A 455 -20.33 19.21 -17.60
CA GLN A 455 -18.90 19.09 -17.30
C GLN A 455 -18.62 17.99 -16.27
N LEU A 456 -19.43 17.87 -15.21
CA LEU A 456 -19.30 16.81 -14.21
C LEU A 456 -19.59 15.40 -14.77
N GLN A 457 -20.46 15.29 -15.79
CA GLN A 457 -20.69 14.03 -16.50
C GLN A 457 -19.49 13.62 -17.34
N GLU A 458 -18.87 14.58 -18.06
CA GLU A 458 -17.65 14.35 -18.84
C GLU A 458 -16.46 14.00 -17.94
N ASP A 459 -16.22 14.78 -16.89
CA ASP A 459 -15.19 14.52 -15.87
C ASP A 459 -15.31 13.11 -15.29
N ARG A 460 -16.54 12.65 -14.99
CA ARG A 460 -16.81 11.30 -14.46
C ARG A 460 -16.53 10.20 -15.48
N GLN A 461 -16.78 10.43 -16.76
CA GLN A 461 -16.44 9.48 -17.83
C GLN A 461 -14.92 9.42 -18.05
N LEU A 462 -14.25 10.57 -18.10
CA LEU A 462 -12.81 10.70 -18.27
C LEU A 462 -12.06 10.06 -17.10
N LEU A 463 -12.48 10.33 -15.86
CA LEU A 463 -11.88 9.75 -14.65
C LEU A 463 -12.02 8.21 -14.63
N ARG A 464 -13.14 7.65 -15.10
CA ARG A 464 -13.34 6.19 -15.23
C ARG A 464 -12.53 5.56 -16.37
N LYS A 465 -12.12 6.35 -17.36
CA LYS A 465 -11.19 5.95 -18.43
C LYS A 465 -9.73 5.97 -17.94
N ILE A 466 -9.33 7.01 -17.21
CA ILE A 466 -7.98 7.15 -16.61
C ILE A 466 -7.77 6.12 -15.49
N PHE A 467 -8.76 5.96 -14.62
CA PHE A 467 -8.74 4.97 -13.53
C PHE A 467 -9.85 3.93 -13.71
N PRO A 468 -9.59 2.83 -14.45
CA PRO A 468 -10.56 1.73 -14.58
C PRO A 468 -10.91 1.03 -13.25
N ARG A 469 -10.22 1.33 -12.14
CA ARG A 469 -10.39 0.70 -10.82
C ARG A 469 -10.96 1.69 -9.80
N PRO A 470 -11.89 1.28 -8.91
CA PRO A 470 -12.59 2.19 -8.01
C PRO A 470 -11.81 2.63 -6.77
N ASN A 471 -10.75 1.90 -6.39
CA ASN A 471 -10.03 2.08 -5.12
C ASN A 471 -8.58 2.57 -5.30
N VAL A 472 -8.30 3.29 -6.40
CA VAL A 472 -7.00 3.97 -6.58
C VAL A 472 -6.90 5.10 -5.56
N LYS A 473 -5.76 5.17 -4.86
CA LYS A 473 -5.37 6.34 -4.04
C LYS A 473 -4.88 7.42 -4.98
N ILE A 474 -5.41 8.63 -4.85
CA ILE A 474 -5.07 9.76 -5.70
C ILE A 474 -4.36 10.77 -4.81
N TYR A 475 -3.12 11.11 -5.15
CA TYR A 475 -2.35 12.11 -4.43
C TYR A 475 -2.47 13.44 -5.17
N LEU A 476 -2.98 14.46 -4.48
CA LEU A 476 -3.17 15.80 -5.04
C LEU A 476 -2.81 16.86 -3.98
N PRO A 477 -2.30 18.04 -4.39
CA PRO A 477 -2.03 19.14 -3.48
C PRO A 477 -3.34 19.68 -2.90
N CYS A 478 -3.25 20.49 -1.84
CA CYS A 478 -4.38 21.20 -1.22
C CYS A 478 -5.54 20.29 -0.81
N ASN A 479 -5.52 19.79 0.43
CA ASN A 479 -6.58 18.92 0.97
C ASN A 479 -7.91 19.67 1.13
N LEU A 480 -8.77 19.63 0.10
CA LEU A 480 -9.97 20.45 0.01
C LEU A 480 -10.96 20.15 1.15
N ARG A 481 -11.09 18.89 1.57
CA ARG A 481 -11.96 18.51 2.70
C ARG A 481 -11.52 19.21 4.00
N ARG A 482 -10.20 19.32 4.23
CA ARG A 482 -9.63 20.00 5.38
C ARG A 482 -9.79 21.52 5.27
N LEU A 483 -9.52 22.12 4.11
CA LEU A 483 -9.71 23.56 3.89
C LEU A 483 -11.17 24.00 4.04
N ILE A 484 -12.14 23.22 3.53
CA ILE A 484 -13.57 23.45 3.74
C ILE A 484 -13.95 23.38 5.22
N TRP A 485 -13.41 22.40 5.95
CA TRP A 485 -13.67 22.27 7.38
C TRP A 485 -13.05 23.43 8.19
N ASN A 486 -11.87 23.91 7.77
CA ASN A 486 -11.25 25.12 8.32
C ASN A 486 -12.13 26.35 8.07
N ALA A 487 -12.62 26.56 6.84
CA ALA A 487 -13.56 27.64 6.50
C ALA A 487 -14.84 27.59 7.37
N GLN A 488 -15.45 26.40 7.50
CA GLN A 488 -16.62 26.21 8.37
C GLN A 488 -16.38 26.60 9.83
N LYS A 489 -15.15 26.42 10.34
CA LYS A 489 -14.79 26.79 11.71
C LYS A 489 -14.45 28.28 11.84
N ILE A 490 -13.70 28.85 10.91
CA ILE A 490 -13.31 30.27 10.89
C ILE A 490 -14.55 31.17 10.79
N PHE A 491 -15.44 30.88 9.84
CA PHE A 491 -16.65 31.67 9.60
C PHE A 491 -17.88 31.20 10.39
N HIS A 492 -17.68 30.31 11.38
CA HIS A 492 -18.71 29.81 12.31
C HIS A 492 -20.01 29.32 11.62
N ILE A 493 -19.86 28.52 10.57
CA ILE A 493 -20.95 28.14 9.66
C ILE A 493 -21.94 27.17 10.31
N GLU A 494 -23.22 27.55 10.32
CA GLU A 494 -24.31 26.72 10.83
C GLU A 494 -24.90 25.79 9.75
N LEU A 495 -24.49 24.52 9.75
CA LEU A 495 -24.96 23.49 8.81
C LEU A 495 -26.48 23.20 8.81
N ARG A 496 -27.27 23.86 9.67
CA ARG A 496 -28.74 23.74 9.74
C ARG A 496 -29.48 24.89 9.04
N LYS A 497 -28.83 26.02 8.79
CA LYS A 497 -29.46 27.18 8.12
C LYS A 497 -29.45 26.98 6.60
N PRO A 498 -30.40 27.58 5.86
CA PRO A 498 -30.28 27.72 4.40
C PRO A 498 -29.06 28.59 4.05
N VAL A 499 -28.59 28.45 2.82
CA VAL A 499 -27.37 29.09 2.31
C VAL A 499 -27.71 30.41 1.62
N ASP A 500 -26.99 31.47 1.97
CA ASP A 500 -27.12 32.81 1.37
C ASP A 500 -26.22 33.05 0.14
N LEU A 501 -25.46 32.04 -0.25
CA LEU A 501 -24.55 32.07 -1.41
C LEU A 501 -25.29 31.68 -2.70
N ASN A 502 -25.22 32.55 -3.70
CA ASN A 502 -25.80 32.32 -5.03
C ASN A 502 -24.99 31.26 -5.81
N PRO A 503 -25.62 30.21 -6.38
CA PRO A 503 -24.91 29.13 -7.08
C PRO A 503 -24.09 29.60 -8.29
N LEU A 504 -24.48 30.70 -8.94
CA LEU A 504 -23.76 31.22 -10.10
C LEU A 504 -22.36 31.72 -9.71
N LYS A 505 -22.23 32.38 -8.55
CA LYS A 505 -20.93 32.80 -7.98
C LYS A 505 -20.02 31.61 -7.67
N VAL A 506 -20.59 30.47 -7.26
CA VAL A 506 -19.81 29.24 -7.04
C VAL A 506 -19.20 28.74 -8.35
N ILE A 507 -20.02 28.66 -9.40
CA ILE A 507 -19.59 28.16 -10.72
C ILE A 507 -18.56 29.10 -11.35
N GLU A 508 -18.78 30.42 -11.27
CA GLU A 508 -17.84 31.43 -11.75
C GLU A 508 -16.53 31.41 -10.96
N GLY A 509 -16.58 31.39 -9.62
CA GLY A 509 -15.40 31.33 -8.77
C GLY A 509 -14.54 30.08 -8.99
N VAL A 510 -15.15 28.91 -9.22
CA VAL A 510 -14.42 27.67 -9.55
C VAL A 510 -13.81 27.73 -10.96
N LYS A 511 -14.49 28.35 -11.94
CA LYS A 511 -13.93 28.58 -13.29
C LYS A 511 -12.73 29.52 -13.23
N LEU A 512 -12.86 30.67 -12.57
CA LEU A 512 -11.77 31.64 -12.39
C LEU A 512 -10.59 31.05 -11.63
N LEU A 513 -10.83 30.22 -10.60
CA LEU A 513 -9.75 29.50 -9.93
C LEU A 513 -9.05 28.53 -10.90
N SER A 514 -9.80 27.74 -11.68
CA SER A 514 -9.24 26.80 -12.66
C SER A 514 -8.35 27.47 -13.72
N GLU A 515 -8.57 28.74 -14.04
CA GLU A 515 -7.71 29.52 -14.95
C GLU A 515 -6.45 30.06 -14.28
N LYS A 516 -6.49 30.31 -12.97
CA LYS A 516 -5.36 30.82 -12.16
C LYS A 516 -4.32 29.76 -11.79
N LEU A 517 -4.70 28.47 -11.73
CA LEU A 517 -3.80 27.38 -11.37
C LEU A 517 -2.85 27.04 -12.52
N ILE A 518 -1.78 27.81 -12.70
CA ILE A 518 -0.87 27.66 -13.86
C ILE A 518 0.39 26.86 -13.50
N ILE A 519 0.67 25.81 -14.28
CA ILE A 519 1.92 25.02 -14.25
C ILE A 519 2.75 25.27 -15.52
N VAL A 520 2.09 25.36 -16.68
CA VAL A 520 2.73 25.59 -17.98
C VAL A 520 2.35 26.99 -18.47
N ASN A 521 3.32 27.91 -18.40
CA ASN A 521 3.17 29.25 -18.95
C ASN A 521 3.26 29.24 -20.48
N GLY A 522 2.23 29.72 -21.17
CA GLY A 522 2.24 29.96 -22.62
C GLY A 522 0.84 30.26 -23.17
N TYR A 523 0.79 30.95 -24.32
CA TYR A 523 -0.46 31.31 -25.01
C TYR A 523 -0.66 30.55 -26.33
N ASP A 524 0.37 29.84 -26.79
CA ASP A 524 0.32 28.92 -27.92
C ASP A 524 -0.52 27.68 -27.62
N GLU A 525 -0.95 26.98 -28.67
CA GLU A 525 -1.85 25.83 -28.57
C GLU A 525 -1.23 24.66 -27.78
N ILE A 526 0.08 24.43 -27.95
CA ILE A 526 0.81 23.35 -27.28
C ILE A 526 0.91 23.61 -25.77
N SER A 527 1.29 24.84 -25.37
CA SER A 527 1.35 25.20 -23.94
C SER A 527 -0.03 25.14 -23.28
N LYS A 528 -1.11 25.54 -23.99
CA LYS A 528 -2.48 25.42 -23.49
C LYS A 528 -2.91 23.96 -23.30
N GLU A 529 -2.61 23.09 -24.25
CA GLU A 529 -2.88 21.65 -24.13
C GLU A 529 -2.07 21.02 -22.98
N ALA A 530 -0.78 21.35 -22.88
CA ALA A 530 0.08 20.88 -21.79
C ALA A 530 -0.39 21.37 -20.41
N GLN A 531 -0.83 22.63 -20.31
CA GLN A 531 -1.42 23.22 -19.10
C GLN A 531 -2.72 22.52 -18.69
N TYR A 532 -3.61 22.27 -19.66
CA TYR A 532 -4.86 21.56 -19.43
C TYR A 532 -4.60 20.13 -18.92
N ASN A 533 -3.66 19.42 -19.54
CA ASN A 533 -3.29 18.06 -19.15
C ASN A 533 -2.65 18.01 -17.76
N ALA A 534 -1.73 18.91 -17.43
CA ALA A 534 -1.04 18.94 -16.14
C ALA A 534 -1.99 19.26 -14.96
N THR A 535 -3.01 20.11 -15.18
CA THR A 535 -4.00 20.47 -14.15
C THR A 535 -5.25 19.59 -14.13
N LEU A 536 -5.40 18.66 -15.08
CA LEU A 536 -6.64 17.92 -15.33
C LEU A 536 -7.25 17.28 -14.08
N LEU A 537 -6.46 16.53 -13.32
CA LEU A 537 -6.93 15.82 -12.12
C LEU A 537 -7.27 16.78 -10.96
N MET A 538 -6.51 17.86 -10.80
CA MET A 538 -6.79 18.89 -9.79
C MET A 538 -8.10 19.63 -10.12
N ASN A 539 -8.32 19.98 -11.39
CA ASN A 539 -9.54 20.65 -11.82
C ASN A 539 -10.78 19.75 -11.73
N ILE A 540 -10.65 18.44 -12.03
CA ILE A 540 -11.71 17.46 -11.76
C ILE A 540 -12.01 17.38 -10.25
N LEU A 541 -10.98 17.33 -9.39
CA LEU A 541 -11.18 17.33 -7.94
C LEU A 541 -11.91 18.60 -7.48
N LEU A 542 -11.47 19.79 -7.91
CA LEU A 542 -12.10 21.07 -7.55
C LEU A 542 -13.56 21.12 -7.96
N ARG A 543 -13.89 20.86 -9.24
CA ARG A 543 -15.28 20.82 -9.72
C ARG A 543 -16.11 19.78 -8.98
N SER A 544 -15.55 18.62 -8.66
CA SER A 544 -16.25 17.56 -7.95
C SER A 544 -16.55 17.88 -6.47
N VAL A 545 -15.70 18.66 -5.79
CA VAL A 545 -15.86 18.97 -4.37
C VAL A 545 -16.62 20.29 -4.16
N LEU A 546 -16.41 21.27 -5.04
CA LEU A 546 -16.97 22.62 -4.97
C LEU A 546 -18.16 22.83 -5.91
N SER A 547 -18.83 21.77 -6.37
CA SER A 547 -20.02 21.93 -7.20
C SER A 547 -21.12 22.69 -6.45
N SER A 548 -21.93 23.46 -7.18
CA SER A 548 -22.99 24.31 -6.64
C SER A 548 -23.88 23.58 -5.62
N LYS A 549 -24.28 22.34 -5.94
CA LYS A 549 -25.09 21.48 -5.06
C LYS A 549 -24.33 20.99 -3.82
N GLN A 550 -23.06 20.63 -3.93
CA GLN A 550 -22.26 20.17 -2.79
C GLN A 550 -22.00 21.31 -1.81
N VAL A 551 -21.68 22.50 -2.34
CA VAL A 551 -21.52 23.73 -1.56
C VAL A 551 -22.82 24.09 -0.84
N ALA A 552 -23.98 24.06 -1.52
CA ALA A 552 -25.26 24.40 -0.91
C ALA A 552 -25.79 23.34 0.09
N MET A 553 -25.60 22.05 -0.18
CA MET A 553 -26.20 20.97 0.60
C MET A 553 -25.34 20.55 1.81
N ASN A 554 -24.05 20.32 1.57
CA ASN A 554 -23.13 19.67 2.52
C ASN A 554 -22.19 20.67 3.20
N HIS A 555 -21.55 21.56 2.43
CA HIS A 555 -20.52 22.47 2.98
C HIS A 555 -21.12 23.72 3.62
N ARG A 556 -22.23 24.21 3.06
CA ARG A 556 -23.01 25.42 3.44
C ARG A 556 -22.19 26.70 3.55
N LEU A 557 -21.26 26.91 2.63
CA LEU A 557 -20.37 28.07 2.64
C LEU A 557 -21.14 29.39 2.44
N SER A 558 -20.72 30.44 3.15
CA SER A 558 -21.05 31.83 2.84
C SER A 558 -20.18 32.35 1.70
N GLU A 559 -20.50 33.54 1.17
CA GLU A 559 -19.71 34.20 0.12
C GLU A 559 -18.27 34.47 0.59
N GLU A 560 -18.09 35.11 1.75
CA GLU A 560 -16.77 35.34 2.38
C GLU A 560 -15.97 34.05 2.59
N ALA A 561 -16.65 32.96 3.00
CA ALA A 561 -16.00 31.67 3.23
C ALA A 561 -15.58 30.97 1.92
N LEU A 562 -16.32 31.19 0.82
CA LEU A 562 -15.92 30.71 -0.50
C LEU A 562 -14.73 31.50 -1.04
N GLU A 563 -14.76 32.83 -0.97
CA GLU A 563 -13.65 33.69 -1.44
C GLU A 563 -12.34 33.36 -0.71
N TRP A 564 -12.40 33.22 0.62
CA TRP A 564 -11.27 32.76 1.43
C TRP A 564 -10.75 31.38 0.99
N LEU A 565 -11.66 30.42 0.76
CA LEU A 565 -11.30 29.07 0.35
C LEU A 565 -10.62 29.04 -1.03
N LEU A 566 -11.13 29.80 -2.00
CA LEU A 566 -10.56 29.87 -3.36
C LEU A 566 -9.15 30.49 -3.32
N GLY A 567 -8.97 31.58 -2.57
CA GLY A 567 -7.65 32.21 -2.39
C GLY A 567 -6.64 31.31 -1.67
N GLU A 568 -7.07 30.58 -0.63
CA GLU A 568 -6.20 29.64 0.10
C GLU A 568 -5.76 28.45 -0.77
N VAL A 569 -6.63 27.97 -1.68
CA VAL A 569 -6.26 26.94 -2.67
C VAL A 569 -5.26 27.49 -3.69
N GLU A 570 -5.46 28.69 -4.22
CA GLU A 570 -4.52 29.35 -5.14
C GLU A 570 -3.11 29.47 -4.53
N VAL A 571 -3.02 29.97 -3.29
CA VAL A 571 -1.73 30.14 -2.57
C VAL A 571 -1.05 28.79 -2.34
N ARG A 572 -1.77 27.78 -1.82
CA ARG A 572 -1.19 26.48 -1.51
C ARG A 572 -0.83 25.66 -2.76
N PHE A 573 -1.55 25.84 -3.86
CA PHE A 573 -1.20 25.19 -5.12
C PHE A 573 0.10 25.75 -5.68
N ASN A 574 0.27 27.08 -5.65
CA ASN A 574 1.51 27.74 -6.07
C ASN A 574 2.72 27.35 -5.19
N GLN A 575 2.50 27.08 -3.89
CA GLN A 575 3.54 26.53 -3.00
C GLN A 575 3.94 25.09 -3.33
N ALA A 576 3.04 24.30 -3.95
CA ALA A 576 3.27 22.90 -4.29
C ALA A 576 4.02 22.67 -5.62
N ILE A 577 4.33 23.73 -6.37
CA ILE A 577 5.04 23.63 -7.66
C ILE A 577 6.50 23.23 -7.42
N GLY A 578 6.99 22.23 -8.17
CA GLY A 578 8.36 21.74 -8.10
C GLY A 578 9.38 22.82 -8.45
N GLN A 579 10.40 23.00 -7.61
CA GLN A 579 11.32 24.13 -7.71
C GLN A 579 12.44 23.88 -8.74
N PRO A 580 12.71 24.80 -9.67
CA PRO A 580 13.86 24.69 -10.57
C PRO A 580 15.18 24.57 -9.81
N GLY A 581 16.07 23.70 -10.30
CA GLY A 581 17.34 23.36 -9.66
C GLY A 581 17.27 22.17 -8.69
N GLU A 582 16.09 21.62 -8.41
CA GLU A 582 15.95 20.45 -7.55
C GLU A 582 16.58 19.20 -8.17
N MET A 583 17.43 18.51 -7.40
CA MET A 583 18.19 17.31 -7.80
C MET A 583 17.35 16.03 -7.74
N VAL A 584 16.21 16.04 -8.45
CA VAL A 584 15.19 14.98 -8.43
C VAL A 584 15.72 13.57 -8.74
N GLY A 585 16.81 13.45 -9.51
CA GLY A 585 17.46 12.17 -9.76
C GLY A 585 18.02 11.50 -8.51
N ALA A 586 18.80 12.25 -7.73
CA ALA A 586 19.36 11.77 -6.47
C ALA A 586 18.25 11.51 -5.44
N LEU A 587 17.24 12.39 -5.40
CA LEU A 587 16.08 12.23 -4.54
C LEU A 587 15.29 10.96 -4.86
N SER A 588 14.97 10.70 -6.13
CA SER A 588 14.31 9.46 -6.57
C SER A 588 15.17 8.22 -6.31
N ALA A 589 16.49 8.32 -6.51
CA ALA A 589 17.42 7.23 -6.25
C ALA A 589 17.46 6.82 -4.77
N GLN A 590 17.50 7.79 -3.86
CA GLN A 590 17.43 7.56 -2.41
C GLN A 590 16.05 7.05 -2.00
N SER A 591 14.99 7.66 -2.53
CA SER A 591 13.59 7.30 -2.30
C SER A 591 13.26 5.85 -2.68
N LEU A 592 13.88 5.33 -3.74
CA LEU A 592 13.78 3.93 -4.17
C LEU A 592 14.75 3.02 -3.40
N GLY A 593 15.96 3.50 -3.10
CA GLY A 593 17.04 2.73 -2.50
C GLY A 593 16.84 2.41 -1.01
N GLU A 594 16.40 3.38 -0.21
CA GLU A 594 16.12 3.20 1.22
C GLU A 594 15.12 2.07 1.51
N PRO A 595 13.91 2.04 0.90
CA PRO A 595 12.97 0.94 1.10
C PRO A 595 13.46 -0.35 0.43
N ALA A 596 14.28 -0.29 -0.61
CA ALA A 596 14.90 -1.50 -1.17
C ALA A 596 15.79 -2.22 -0.15
N THR A 597 16.51 -1.50 0.72
CA THR A 597 17.27 -2.14 1.81
C THR A 597 16.33 -2.91 2.75
N GLN A 598 15.20 -2.33 3.14
CA GLN A 598 14.18 -2.95 4.00
C GLN A 598 13.47 -4.13 3.32
N MET A 599 13.20 -4.05 2.01
CA MET A 599 12.58 -5.13 1.23
C MET A 599 13.42 -6.41 1.17
N THR A 600 14.74 -6.34 1.37
CA THR A 600 15.61 -7.54 1.39
C THR A 600 15.19 -8.57 2.43
N LEU A 601 14.60 -8.12 3.54
CA LEU A 601 14.14 -8.94 4.66
C LEU A 601 12.69 -9.40 4.45
N ASN A 602 11.78 -8.47 4.15
CA ASN A 602 10.33 -8.73 4.12
C ASN A 602 9.87 -9.73 3.03
N THR A 603 10.66 -9.94 1.98
CA THR A 603 10.27 -10.74 0.80
C THR A 603 10.05 -12.24 1.13
N PHE A 604 10.61 -12.75 2.22
CA PHE A 604 10.67 -14.20 2.51
C PHE A 604 9.55 -14.73 3.41
N HIS A 605 8.55 -13.90 3.73
CA HIS A 605 7.48 -14.22 4.68
C HIS A 605 6.07 -14.37 4.08
N TYR A 606 5.88 -14.16 2.77
CA TYR A 606 4.58 -14.34 2.11
C TYR A 606 4.30 -15.80 1.73
N ALA A 607 3.78 -16.58 2.68
CA ALA A 607 3.14 -17.87 2.41
C ALA A 607 1.67 -17.67 2.01
N GLY A 608 1.18 -18.42 1.00
CA GLY A 608 -0.26 -18.48 0.70
C GLY A 608 -0.67 -18.46 -0.78
N VAL A 609 0.24 -18.17 -1.72
CA VAL A 609 -0.05 -18.20 -3.18
C VAL A 609 0.67 -19.39 -3.83
N SER A 610 0.05 -20.57 -3.78
CA SER A 610 0.63 -21.88 -4.16
C SER A 610 0.96 -22.08 -5.65
N ALA A 611 0.93 -21.02 -6.46
CA ALA A 611 1.10 -21.10 -7.91
C ALA A 611 2.52 -20.75 -8.41
N LYS A 612 3.31 -19.94 -7.67
CA LYS A 612 4.54 -19.39 -8.27
C LYS A 612 5.57 -18.82 -7.29
N ASN A 613 6.82 -19.26 -7.46
CA ASN A 613 8.00 -18.59 -6.89
C ASN A 613 8.40 -17.41 -7.78
N VAL A 614 7.67 -16.29 -7.75
CA VAL A 614 8.08 -15.09 -8.49
C VAL A 614 9.33 -14.50 -7.84
N THR A 615 10.33 -14.07 -8.62
CA THR A 615 11.39 -13.21 -8.04
C THR A 615 10.78 -11.91 -7.55
N LEU A 616 10.92 -11.64 -6.25
CA LEU A 616 10.42 -10.44 -5.59
C LEU A 616 11.57 -9.75 -4.82
N GLY A 617 11.30 -8.55 -4.29
CA GLY A 617 12.28 -7.77 -3.56
C GLY A 617 13.51 -7.40 -4.39
N VAL A 618 14.67 -7.31 -3.77
CA VAL A 618 15.86 -6.77 -4.43
C VAL A 618 16.48 -7.69 -5.51
N PRO A 619 16.40 -9.03 -5.47
CA PRO A 619 16.74 -9.85 -6.62
C PRO A 619 15.96 -9.45 -7.89
N ARG A 620 14.67 -9.12 -7.76
CA ARG A 620 13.85 -8.63 -8.87
C ARG A 620 14.16 -7.19 -9.24
N LEU A 621 14.41 -6.32 -8.27
CA LEU A 621 14.85 -4.95 -8.54
C LEU A 621 16.16 -4.95 -9.34
N LYS A 622 17.10 -5.86 -9.04
CA LYS A 622 18.34 -6.06 -9.80
C LYS A 622 18.08 -6.59 -11.22
N GLU A 623 17.13 -7.51 -11.41
CA GLU A 623 16.73 -7.95 -12.76
C GLU A 623 16.18 -6.80 -13.62
N ILE A 624 15.35 -5.95 -13.03
CA ILE A 624 14.72 -4.80 -13.69
C ILE A 624 15.76 -3.72 -14.01
N ILE A 625 16.57 -3.29 -13.02
CA ILE A 625 17.61 -2.26 -13.20
C ILE A 625 18.67 -2.70 -14.22
N ASN A 626 19.08 -3.97 -14.19
CA ASN A 626 20.08 -4.48 -15.14
C ASN A 626 19.49 -4.83 -16.52
N VAL A 627 18.16 -4.72 -16.71
CA VAL A 627 17.44 -5.12 -17.94
C VAL A 627 17.86 -6.52 -18.39
N SER A 628 17.73 -7.51 -17.48
CA SER A 628 18.19 -8.88 -17.74
C SER A 628 17.38 -9.54 -18.86
N LYS A 629 18.04 -9.85 -19.98
CA LYS A 629 17.44 -10.61 -21.11
C LYS A 629 16.88 -11.98 -20.69
N ASN A 630 17.48 -12.58 -19.67
CA ASN A 630 17.04 -13.84 -19.08
C ASN A 630 16.59 -13.54 -17.63
N PRO A 631 15.34 -13.12 -17.38
CA PRO A 631 14.81 -13.04 -16.02
C PRO A 631 14.75 -14.44 -15.41
N LYS A 632 14.89 -14.60 -14.09
CA LYS A 632 14.90 -15.94 -13.47
C LYS A 632 13.54 -16.65 -13.50
N THR A 633 12.46 -15.88 -13.57
CA THR A 633 11.08 -16.37 -13.52
C THR A 633 10.24 -15.63 -14.58
N PRO A 634 10.48 -15.89 -15.88
CA PRO A 634 9.68 -15.31 -16.96
C PRO A 634 8.24 -15.80 -16.86
N SER A 635 7.30 -14.91 -17.14
CA SER A 635 5.88 -15.27 -17.14
C SER A 635 5.00 -14.26 -17.85
N LEU A 636 3.96 -14.79 -18.47
CA LEU A 636 2.84 -14.07 -19.02
C LEU A 636 1.58 -14.33 -18.18
N THR A 637 0.71 -13.33 -18.11
CA THR A 637 -0.61 -13.41 -17.47
C THR A 637 -1.66 -13.07 -18.52
N GLY A 638 -2.44 -14.08 -18.93
CA GLY A 638 -3.50 -13.95 -19.94
C GLY A 638 -4.89 -14.16 -19.33
N ALA A 639 -5.86 -13.35 -19.76
CA ALA A 639 -7.26 -13.58 -19.43
C ALA A 639 -7.89 -14.49 -20.48
N ALA A 640 -8.39 -15.65 -20.05
CA ALA A 640 -8.72 -16.76 -20.96
C ALA A 640 -10.24 -16.96 -21.15
N ALA A 641 -11.03 -17.01 -20.07
CA ALA A 641 -12.49 -17.13 -20.17
C ALA A 641 -13.21 -16.82 -18.84
N LYS A 642 -14.54 -16.77 -18.89
CA LYS A 642 -15.40 -16.97 -17.70
C LYS A 642 -15.57 -18.46 -17.34
N ASP A 643 -15.53 -19.33 -18.35
CA ASP A 643 -15.83 -20.75 -18.22
C ASP A 643 -14.54 -21.54 -17.96
N ALA A 644 -14.57 -22.47 -17.00
CA ALA A 644 -13.39 -23.23 -16.60
C ALA A 644 -12.89 -24.17 -17.72
N GLU A 645 -13.81 -24.74 -18.50
CA GLU A 645 -13.50 -25.65 -19.60
C GLU A 645 -12.76 -24.91 -20.72
N LYS A 646 -13.29 -23.78 -21.20
CA LYS A 646 -12.60 -22.94 -22.20
C LYS A 646 -11.23 -22.45 -21.74
N ALA A 647 -11.09 -22.08 -20.45
CA ALA A 647 -9.79 -21.72 -19.90
C ALA A 647 -8.81 -22.92 -19.86
N LYS A 648 -9.32 -24.16 -19.67
CA LYS A 648 -8.55 -25.39 -19.78
C LYS A 648 -8.18 -25.74 -21.23
N ASP A 649 -9.07 -25.53 -22.20
CA ASP A 649 -8.78 -25.72 -23.62
C ASP A 649 -7.63 -24.81 -24.07
N ILE A 650 -7.66 -23.53 -23.65
CA ILE A 650 -6.59 -22.56 -23.90
C ILE A 650 -5.31 -22.97 -23.16
N LEU A 651 -5.40 -23.47 -21.92
CA LEU A 651 -4.25 -23.99 -21.17
C LEU A 651 -3.53 -25.10 -21.95
N CYS A 652 -4.27 -26.10 -22.47
CA CYS A 652 -3.71 -27.18 -23.28
C CYS A 652 -3.05 -26.68 -24.58
N LYS A 653 -3.61 -25.65 -25.21
CA LYS A 653 -3.03 -25.02 -26.41
C LYS A 653 -1.76 -24.22 -26.16
N LEU A 654 -1.54 -23.74 -24.94
CA LEU A 654 -0.40 -22.89 -24.59
C LEU A 654 0.76 -23.69 -23.95
N GLU A 655 0.47 -24.72 -23.15
CA GLU A 655 1.52 -25.53 -22.51
C GLU A 655 2.27 -26.41 -23.51
N HIS A 656 3.57 -26.13 -23.73
CA HIS A 656 4.43 -26.94 -24.59
C HIS A 656 4.42 -28.42 -24.17
N THR A 657 4.05 -29.27 -25.12
CA THR A 657 3.94 -30.72 -24.94
C THR A 657 4.69 -31.42 -26.07
N ALA A 658 5.98 -31.70 -25.83
CA ALA A 658 6.77 -32.60 -26.66
C ALA A 658 6.38 -34.07 -26.45
N LEU A 659 6.68 -34.93 -27.44
CA LEU A 659 6.44 -36.37 -27.38
C LEU A 659 6.96 -37.02 -26.08
N ARG A 660 8.12 -36.58 -25.59
CA ARG A 660 8.72 -37.02 -24.32
C ARG A 660 7.86 -36.82 -23.07
N LYS A 661 6.89 -35.90 -23.04
CA LYS A 661 5.94 -35.78 -21.90
C LYS A 661 4.96 -36.97 -21.83
N ILE A 662 4.75 -37.70 -22.92
CA ILE A 662 3.74 -38.76 -23.04
C ILE A 662 4.36 -40.17 -23.11
N THR A 663 5.53 -40.31 -23.72
CA THR A 663 6.21 -41.61 -23.90
C THR A 663 6.70 -42.22 -22.58
N SER A 664 6.26 -43.44 -22.25
CA SER A 664 6.72 -44.21 -21.09
C SER A 664 8.14 -44.77 -21.27
N ASN A 665 8.40 -45.32 -22.45
CA ASN A 665 9.66 -45.95 -22.85
C ASN A 665 9.72 -46.04 -24.38
N THR A 666 10.93 -46.04 -24.91
CA THR A 666 11.25 -46.29 -26.32
C THR A 666 12.06 -47.58 -26.44
N ALA A 667 11.86 -48.32 -27.53
CA ALA A 667 12.59 -49.54 -27.82
C ALA A 667 12.69 -49.72 -29.34
N ILE A 668 13.90 -50.05 -29.80
CA ILE A 668 14.18 -50.34 -31.21
C ILE A 668 14.27 -51.86 -31.35
N TYR A 669 13.50 -52.42 -32.27
CA TYR A 669 13.48 -53.85 -32.58
C TYR A 669 13.87 -54.05 -34.05
N TYR A 670 14.65 -55.09 -34.33
CA TYR A 670 14.93 -55.54 -35.68
C TYR A 670 13.84 -56.55 -36.09
N ASP A 671 12.86 -56.09 -36.88
CA ASP A 671 11.79 -56.94 -37.44
C ASP A 671 11.95 -57.07 -38.96
N PRO A 672 12.42 -58.23 -39.47
CA PRO A 672 12.70 -58.41 -40.90
C PRO A 672 11.45 -58.70 -41.76
N ASP A 673 10.29 -58.98 -41.17
CA ASP A 673 9.03 -59.22 -41.90
C ASP A 673 7.86 -58.43 -41.27
N PRO A 674 7.47 -57.27 -41.83
CA PRO A 674 6.42 -56.42 -41.26
C PRO A 674 5.01 -57.05 -41.32
N MET A 675 4.83 -58.20 -41.98
CA MET A 675 3.56 -58.93 -42.00
C MET A 675 3.48 -60.02 -40.91
N ASN A 676 4.59 -60.32 -40.23
CA ASN A 676 4.68 -61.47 -39.32
C ASN A 676 5.52 -61.17 -38.06
N THR A 677 5.23 -60.02 -37.43
CA THR A 677 5.93 -59.48 -36.25
C THR A 677 5.93 -60.44 -35.06
N ASN A 678 7.01 -61.21 -34.93
CA ASN A 678 7.31 -61.96 -33.72
C ASN A 678 7.92 -61.03 -32.67
N GLN A 679 7.10 -60.51 -31.74
CA GLN A 679 7.59 -59.76 -30.57
C GLN A 679 8.47 -60.59 -29.60
N ALA A 680 8.74 -61.87 -29.93
CA ALA A 680 9.75 -62.71 -29.30
C ALA A 680 10.58 -63.40 -30.41
N GLY A 681 11.62 -62.71 -30.90
CA GLY A 681 12.46 -63.14 -32.02
C GLY A 681 13.94 -63.29 -31.65
N LYS A 682 14.42 -64.54 -31.69
CA LYS A 682 15.77 -65.03 -31.35
C LYS A 682 16.94 -64.21 -31.91
N GLU A 683 18.03 -64.17 -31.16
CA GLU A 683 19.35 -63.74 -31.61
C GLU A 683 19.80 -64.55 -32.85
N SER A 684 20.22 -63.86 -33.91
CA SER A 684 20.86 -64.44 -35.09
C SER A 684 22.06 -63.59 -35.49
N GLU A 685 23.24 -64.21 -35.55
CA GLU A 685 24.53 -63.53 -35.72
C GLU A 685 24.77 -63.05 -37.16
N GLU A 686 24.35 -61.83 -37.49
CA GLU A 686 24.90 -61.04 -38.60
C GLU A 686 25.13 -59.59 -38.14
N GLN A 687 26.29 -59.36 -37.51
CA GLN A 687 26.77 -58.04 -37.10
C GLN A 687 28.13 -57.78 -37.77
N ILE A 688 28.21 -56.74 -38.62
CA ILE A 688 29.41 -55.91 -38.83
C ILE A 688 29.06 -54.59 -39.58
N ASP A 689 28.09 -54.58 -40.50
CA ASP A 689 27.77 -53.38 -41.33
C ASP A 689 26.60 -52.51 -40.84
N LYS A 690 25.88 -52.86 -39.76
CA LYS A 690 24.66 -52.13 -39.30
C LYS A 690 24.92 -50.98 -38.32
N MET A 691 26.17 -50.68 -37.98
CA MET A 691 26.49 -49.79 -36.86
C MET A 691 26.20 -48.30 -37.16
N GLU A 692 26.10 -47.91 -38.43
CA GLU A 692 25.69 -46.54 -38.82
C GLU A 692 24.16 -46.37 -38.75
N ASP A 693 23.38 -47.35 -39.21
CA ASP A 693 21.91 -47.32 -39.20
C ASP A 693 21.33 -47.29 -37.77
N ASP A 694 21.88 -48.10 -36.85
CA ASP A 694 21.44 -48.11 -35.44
C ASP A 694 21.73 -46.77 -34.74
N VAL A 695 22.85 -46.12 -35.06
CA VAL A 695 23.18 -44.79 -34.54
C VAL A 695 22.26 -43.73 -35.13
N PHE A 696 21.94 -43.82 -36.43
CA PHE A 696 21.01 -42.93 -37.10
C PHE A 696 19.58 -43.05 -36.52
N LEU A 697 19.09 -44.27 -36.25
CA LEU A 697 17.80 -44.49 -35.60
C LEU A 697 17.75 -43.90 -34.18
N ARG A 698 18.84 -44.00 -33.40
CA ARG A 698 18.94 -43.36 -32.07
C ARG A 698 19.02 -41.83 -32.15
N CYS A 699 19.62 -41.27 -33.19
CA CYS A 699 19.58 -39.83 -33.45
C CYS A 699 18.16 -39.37 -33.79
N ILE A 700 17.43 -40.11 -34.64
CA ILE A 700 16.01 -39.86 -34.93
C ILE A 700 15.17 -39.96 -33.66
N GLU A 701 15.35 -41.01 -32.84
CA GLU A 701 14.67 -41.20 -31.56
C GLU A 701 14.88 -39.98 -30.64
N THR A 702 16.14 -39.53 -30.50
CA THR A 702 16.49 -38.38 -29.66
C THR A 702 15.79 -37.10 -30.16
N ASN A 703 15.86 -36.82 -31.46
CA ASN A 703 15.24 -35.64 -32.06
C ASN A 703 13.70 -35.70 -32.02
N LEU A 704 13.09 -36.88 -32.20
CA LEU A 704 11.64 -37.06 -32.06
C LEU A 704 11.17 -36.85 -30.62
N LEU A 705 11.98 -37.18 -29.63
CA LEU A 705 11.65 -36.95 -28.22
C LEU A 705 11.86 -35.49 -27.79
N SER A 706 12.83 -34.76 -28.35
CA SER A 706 13.10 -33.37 -28.00
C SER A 706 12.34 -32.34 -28.84
N ASP A 707 12.29 -32.53 -30.16
CA ASP A 707 11.94 -31.47 -31.11
C ASP A 707 10.52 -31.64 -31.68
N LEU A 708 9.89 -32.81 -31.50
CA LEU A 708 8.51 -33.04 -31.96
C LEU A 708 7.50 -32.41 -30.99
N THR A 709 7.13 -31.17 -31.28
CA THR A 709 6.05 -30.42 -30.65
C THR A 709 4.69 -31.05 -30.98
N LEU A 710 3.95 -31.58 -30.00
CA LEU A 710 2.60 -32.11 -30.25
C LEU A 710 1.54 -31.01 -30.14
N GLN A 711 1.62 -30.20 -29.07
CA GLN A 711 0.79 -29.01 -28.81
C GLN A 711 1.58 -28.02 -27.93
N GLY A 712 1.10 -26.78 -27.84
CA GLY A 712 1.71 -25.74 -26.99
C GLY A 712 2.70 -24.83 -27.71
N VAL A 713 3.24 -23.87 -26.96
CA VAL A 713 4.23 -22.88 -27.42
C VAL A 713 5.56 -23.15 -26.72
N ASP A 714 6.63 -23.39 -27.47
CA ASP A 714 7.88 -24.01 -26.96
C ASP A 714 8.55 -23.31 -25.78
N SER A 715 8.47 -21.98 -25.70
CA SER A 715 9.03 -21.23 -24.57
C SER A 715 8.15 -21.25 -23.32
N ILE A 716 6.93 -21.81 -23.38
CA ILE A 716 5.96 -21.89 -22.28
C ILE A 716 5.93 -23.33 -21.73
N SER A 717 6.72 -23.56 -20.68
CA SER A 717 6.92 -24.88 -20.11
C SER A 717 5.72 -25.43 -19.33
N LYS A 718 4.96 -24.53 -18.68
CA LYS A 718 3.80 -24.80 -17.82
C LYS A 718 2.83 -23.62 -17.82
N VAL A 719 1.56 -23.92 -17.55
CA VAL A 719 0.50 -22.92 -17.42
C VAL A 719 -0.36 -23.21 -16.18
N TYR A 720 -0.57 -22.19 -15.34
CA TYR A 720 -1.35 -22.26 -14.10
C TYR A 720 -2.69 -21.54 -14.26
N MET A 721 -3.80 -22.24 -14.04
CA MET A 721 -5.14 -21.65 -14.06
C MET A 721 -5.63 -21.36 -12.64
N HIS A 722 -6.03 -20.13 -12.35
CA HIS A 722 -6.64 -19.76 -11.06
C HIS A 722 -7.69 -18.65 -11.18
N LYS A 723 -8.51 -18.48 -10.14
CA LYS A 723 -9.38 -17.31 -9.97
C LYS A 723 -8.70 -16.28 -9.07
N PRO A 724 -8.76 -14.98 -9.39
CA PRO A 724 -8.16 -13.94 -8.58
C PRO A 724 -8.92 -13.72 -7.27
N ILE A 725 -8.22 -13.89 -6.15
CA ILE A 725 -8.75 -13.61 -4.80
C ILE A 725 -8.72 -12.10 -4.52
N THR A 726 -7.61 -11.43 -4.89
CA THR A 726 -7.40 -9.99 -4.73
C THR A 726 -8.20 -9.19 -5.74
N ASP A 727 -8.80 -8.09 -5.29
CA ASP A 727 -9.60 -7.18 -6.12
C ASP A 727 -8.82 -6.58 -7.30
N ASP A 728 -7.52 -6.34 -7.14
CA ASP A 728 -6.63 -5.84 -8.20
C ASP A 728 -6.50 -6.74 -9.43
N LYS A 729 -6.73 -8.04 -9.28
CA LYS A 729 -6.71 -9.00 -10.40
C LYS A 729 -8.12 -9.33 -10.90
N LYS A 730 -9.19 -8.92 -10.23
CA LYS A 730 -10.58 -9.12 -10.70
C LYS A 730 -10.89 -8.17 -11.85
N ARG A 731 -11.72 -8.60 -12.80
CA ARG A 731 -12.16 -7.70 -13.86
C ARG A 731 -13.15 -6.69 -13.30
N VAL A 732 -12.83 -5.42 -13.44
CA VAL A 732 -13.79 -4.35 -13.19
C VAL A 732 -14.77 -4.27 -14.36
N ARG A 733 -16.06 -4.21 -14.05
CA ARG A 733 -17.14 -3.92 -15.00
C ARG A 733 -18.02 -2.81 -14.43
N VAL A 734 -18.38 -1.84 -15.26
CA VAL A 734 -19.40 -0.84 -14.92
C VAL A 734 -20.77 -1.45 -15.25
N THR A 735 -21.70 -1.45 -14.29
CA THR A 735 -23.09 -1.91 -14.51
C THR A 735 -23.90 -0.90 -15.32
N GLN A 736 -25.08 -1.28 -15.81
CA GLN A 736 -25.99 -0.34 -16.49
C GLN A 736 -26.38 0.83 -15.57
N ASP A 737 -26.51 0.58 -14.27
CA ASP A 737 -26.76 1.59 -13.23
C ASP A 737 -25.52 2.47 -12.93
N GLY A 738 -24.41 2.26 -13.62
CA GLY A 738 -23.15 2.98 -13.42
C GLY A 738 -22.40 2.65 -12.13
N GLY A 739 -22.80 1.58 -11.43
CA GLY A 739 -22.05 1.01 -10.31
C GLY A 739 -20.82 0.24 -10.79
N ILE A 740 -19.83 0.05 -9.92
CA ILE A 740 -18.58 -0.61 -10.27
C ILE A 740 -18.55 -1.99 -9.61
N GLN A 741 -18.61 -3.06 -10.41
CA GLN A 741 -18.61 -4.45 -9.95
C GLN A 741 -17.27 -5.13 -10.30
N MET A 742 -16.72 -5.87 -9.33
CA MET A 742 -15.50 -6.67 -9.51
C MET A 742 -15.87 -8.13 -9.74
N VAL A 743 -15.63 -8.61 -10.96
CA VAL A 743 -15.99 -9.97 -11.40
C VAL A 743 -14.73 -10.84 -11.46
N PRO A 744 -14.67 -11.97 -10.73
CA PRO A 744 -13.58 -12.94 -10.90
C PRO A 744 -13.75 -13.67 -12.24
N GLU A 745 -12.79 -13.50 -13.14
CA GLU A 745 -12.63 -14.29 -14.37
C GLU A 745 -11.46 -15.27 -14.20
N TRP A 746 -11.36 -16.32 -15.04
CA TRP A 746 -10.22 -17.23 -14.99
C TRP A 746 -8.99 -16.57 -15.64
N ILE A 747 -7.87 -16.65 -14.93
CA ILE A 747 -6.58 -16.12 -15.35
C ILE A 747 -5.62 -17.29 -15.54
N LEU A 748 -4.91 -17.29 -16.65
CA LEU A 748 -3.78 -18.17 -16.92
C LEU A 748 -2.47 -17.42 -16.62
N GLU A 749 -1.62 -17.98 -15.78
CA GLU A 749 -0.24 -17.50 -15.55
C GLU A 749 0.74 -18.55 -16.06
N THR A 750 1.72 -18.16 -16.86
CA THR A 750 2.69 -19.09 -17.48
C THR A 750 4.03 -19.12 -16.75
N ASP A 751 4.78 -20.21 -16.94
CA ASP A 751 6.20 -20.34 -16.62
C ASP A 751 6.99 -20.40 -17.93
N GLY A 752 7.56 -19.26 -18.32
CA GLY A 752 8.00 -18.98 -19.68
C GLY A 752 7.17 -17.89 -20.38
N THR A 753 7.69 -17.36 -21.49
CA THR A 753 7.18 -16.16 -22.19
C THR A 753 7.23 -16.32 -23.71
N ALA A 754 6.10 -16.06 -24.36
CA ALA A 754 5.96 -15.89 -25.81
C ALA A 754 4.76 -14.98 -26.11
N LEU A 755 4.88 -13.70 -25.74
CA LEU A 755 3.81 -12.71 -25.82
C LEU A 755 3.22 -12.59 -27.23
N LEU A 756 4.03 -12.68 -28.28
CA LEU A 756 3.55 -12.59 -29.67
C LEU A 756 2.58 -13.74 -30.03
N GLU A 757 2.95 -14.97 -29.70
CA GLU A 757 2.18 -16.17 -30.05
C GLU A 757 0.93 -16.27 -29.18
N VAL A 758 1.05 -16.00 -27.88
CA VAL A 758 -0.09 -15.97 -26.96
C VAL A 758 -1.11 -14.88 -27.33
N LEU A 759 -0.67 -13.72 -27.81
CA LEU A 759 -1.56 -12.66 -28.32
C LEU A 759 -2.25 -13.03 -29.65
N SER A 760 -1.74 -14.04 -30.38
CA SER A 760 -2.34 -14.49 -31.64
C SER A 760 -3.46 -15.52 -31.47
N GLU A 761 -3.56 -16.16 -30.29
CA GLU A 761 -4.61 -17.14 -30.00
C GLU A 761 -5.98 -16.43 -29.83
N PRO A 762 -7.00 -16.72 -30.66
CA PRO A 762 -8.25 -15.93 -30.72
C PRO A 762 -9.08 -15.88 -29.42
N ALA A 763 -8.81 -16.79 -28.49
CA ALA A 763 -9.53 -16.90 -27.22
C ALA A 763 -8.81 -16.20 -26.04
N VAL A 764 -7.58 -15.69 -26.25
CA VAL A 764 -6.85 -14.89 -25.27
C VAL A 764 -7.20 -13.40 -25.46
N ASP A 765 -7.36 -12.66 -24.36
CA ASP A 765 -7.64 -11.21 -24.41
C ASP A 765 -6.37 -10.41 -24.77
N PRO A 766 -6.26 -9.82 -25.98
CA PRO A 766 -5.02 -9.17 -26.40
C PRO A 766 -4.80 -7.78 -25.78
N VAL A 767 -5.82 -7.24 -25.11
CA VAL A 767 -5.77 -5.90 -24.49
C VAL A 767 -5.29 -5.98 -23.04
N ARG A 768 -5.58 -7.09 -22.35
CA ARG A 768 -5.25 -7.31 -20.93
C ARG A 768 -4.10 -8.27 -20.67
N THR A 769 -3.58 -8.94 -21.69
CA THR A 769 -2.45 -9.86 -21.53
C THR A 769 -1.15 -9.09 -21.26
N TYR A 770 -0.40 -9.52 -20.25
CA TYR A 770 0.81 -8.84 -19.77
C TYR A 770 1.95 -9.83 -19.53
N SER A 771 3.17 -9.48 -19.92
CA SER A 771 4.40 -10.23 -19.63
C SER A 771 5.22 -9.52 -18.56
N ASN A 772 5.94 -10.26 -17.71
CA ASN A 772 6.89 -9.67 -16.78
C ASN A 772 8.30 -9.47 -17.38
N ASP A 773 8.51 -9.83 -18.65
CA ASP A 773 9.74 -9.54 -19.39
C ASP A 773 9.62 -8.22 -20.15
N ILE A 774 10.47 -7.27 -19.77
CA ILE A 774 10.53 -5.92 -20.34
C ILE A 774 11.16 -5.95 -21.75
N CYS A 775 12.13 -6.84 -21.98
CA CYS A 775 12.78 -7.00 -23.29
C CYS A 775 11.77 -7.51 -24.33
N GLU A 776 10.97 -8.50 -23.95
CA GLU A 776 9.91 -9.06 -24.78
C GLU A 776 8.82 -8.02 -25.09
N ILE A 777 8.32 -7.29 -24.08
CA ILE A 777 7.34 -6.22 -24.29
C ILE A 777 7.85 -5.16 -25.28
N PHE A 778 9.11 -4.74 -25.13
CA PHE A 778 9.72 -3.75 -26.04
C PHE A 778 9.81 -4.27 -27.48
N ALA A 779 10.21 -5.54 -27.66
CA ALA A 779 10.29 -6.16 -28.98
C ALA A 779 8.92 -6.37 -29.64
N VAL A 780 7.92 -6.84 -28.89
CA VAL A 780 6.61 -7.22 -29.43
C VAL A 780 5.68 -6.02 -29.61
N LEU A 781 5.63 -5.09 -28.65
CA LEU A 781 4.71 -3.94 -28.69
C LEU A 781 5.34 -2.69 -29.30
N VAL A 782 6.56 -2.31 -28.92
CA VAL A 782 7.15 -1.02 -29.33
C VAL A 782 7.77 -1.09 -30.72
N LEU A 783 8.72 -2.01 -30.94
CA LEU A 783 9.44 -2.10 -32.22
C LEU A 783 8.52 -2.47 -33.39
N LYS A 784 7.64 -3.45 -33.22
CA LYS A 784 6.69 -3.84 -34.29
C LYS A 784 5.64 -2.76 -34.61
N LEU A 785 5.28 -1.89 -33.66
CA LEU A 785 4.45 -0.72 -33.97
C LEU A 785 5.21 0.32 -34.82
N GLN A 786 6.50 0.56 -34.51
CA GLN A 786 7.34 1.45 -35.32
C GLN A 786 7.59 0.89 -36.72
N GLU A 787 7.94 -0.40 -36.85
CA GLU A 787 8.11 -1.05 -38.16
C GLU A 787 6.84 -0.95 -39.02
N LYS A 788 5.66 -1.17 -38.43
CA LYS A 788 4.37 -1.11 -39.14
C LYS A 788 3.94 0.31 -39.51
N GLN A 789 4.38 1.34 -38.78
CA GLN A 789 4.22 2.74 -39.19
C GLN A 789 5.25 3.16 -40.26
N LEU A 790 6.46 2.62 -40.23
CA LEU A 790 7.50 2.87 -41.24
C LEU A 790 7.21 2.14 -42.57
N SER A 791 6.63 0.94 -42.54
CA SER A 791 6.17 0.21 -43.72
C SER A 791 4.79 0.68 -44.25
N GLY A 792 4.20 1.70 -43.60
CA GLY A 792 2.92 2.30 -43.97
C GLY A 792 3.06 3.61 -44.76
N LYS A 793 4.25 3.89 -45.30
CA LYS A 793 4.56 5.01 -46.19
C LYS A 793 4.98 4.53 -47.57
#